data_AF-A0A9W4RYJ8-F1
#
_entry.id   AF-A0A9W4RYJ8-F1
#
_cell.length_a   1.000
_cell.length_b   1.000
_cell.length_c   1.000
_cell.angle_alpha   90.00
_cell.angle_beta   90.00
_cell.angle_gamma   90.00
#
_symmetry.space_group_name_H-M   'P 1'
#
loop_
_entity.id
_entity.type
_entity.pdbx_description
1 polymer ?
#
loop_
_entity_poly.entity_id
_entity_poly.type
_entity_poly.pdbx_seq_one_letter_code
_entity_poly.pdbx_strand_id
1 'polypeptide(L)'
;MSRRLQKVELANIVCRGHMKWLFKRASASGEPFCPHYWVDGTKIKGWKRNEYLPGKSLVDTPFQLIKAGDFSKSLNEEILHRSSLENIAKKWIETLKKLDKRGSYTFPRFDTAPTRTFYLTDHVLIWQAIKSSERLGLNLPMTKDYSSECVQKNILKRFTTENPLSKKRMLAVRRTPTYTRFLLRSKDSALFRAMEQGLFANPGKKNSSKDPQNVDVWKDQIDTWKNVIDCQMYHENNDDTTWDDPLRFALAIIVNQYLKKSMNLRPRQEMFEQAISALLGGCSANGIFPGKTDTHHEPTMYDSELARDQYWGKTFEIPYILWNYCSDLNDELETGDESTTSSLKEANKTFNDHRSQLQITSQAHTTIKEPSDQDMRVRKVAYAVKHPMKRSFPFNDMVDEKNIVDLQDEWLYHLPPFFVPKSQCEDESEQVDKDRASISGNHNTEDSGVEQKASMEKASNDERQAWFKIDYRKSKSLKDSNFVDSASMEAISTEADIHRIIARGRTLENAKKRWWMFQSPHPSENRLCLLTISKGEKREKYALEALFNRHQSSENFFLDQTMAELNMWHTELHLSFHTCYSSEEEDGREIEGWSDQNDIIFPSLIEGEKPFRLKKITMSFRFEGDFFDRYWTCRQLNADPEGRLAKDLNAGAAEDEGNESRSDDGSDADDDDDGYNEVKIHEWDRVLVNMKQRKVMEIALSNTALMSMNSRAEEILKKVNETLENGKDTLRKSFEASQRGSKSTGNDEIELLDYKGFLIASKRFQEFQTCLRRFEGHITESLATVDLWLNRQKMREAERPRWSANDESRYRSFILKGKSLNDQSAQSLKIYHNKVSHIIETTTKDLELMRSYLDIMRNDLDLRRSEDIKRFTYVTVVFLPLGFATGIFSTSGSPAGPTLVNMILTAISTLAITLLGLAGYKFIDSPRSRKELSERW
;
A
#
# COMPACT_ATOMS: atom_id res chain seq x y z
N MET A 1 70.17 17.55 11.42
CA MET A 1 69.77 17.73 10.01
C MET A 1 69.84 16.43 9.19
N SER A 2 70.96 15.70 9.17
CA SER A 2 71.16 14.45 8.38
C SER A 2 70.12 13.34 8.61
N ARG A 3 69.75 13.01 9.86
CA ARG A 3 68.72 11.98 10.16
C ARG A 3 67.31 12.35 9.69
N ARG A 4 66.96 13.64 9.67
CA ARG A 4 65.63 14.12 9.22
C ARG A 4 65.52 14.02 7.71
N LEU A 5 66.58 14.38 6.98
CA LEU A 5 66.68 14.20 5.54
C LEU A 5 66.64 12.72 5.14
N GLN A 6 67.34 11.84 5.88
CA GLN A 6 67.26 10.38 5.65
C GLN A 6 65.85 9.81 5.83
N LYS A 7 65.09 10.27 6.85
CA LYS A 7 63.71 9.81 7.08
C LYS A 7 62.75 10.28 5.97
N VAL A 8 62.91 11.51 5.49
CA VAL A 8 62.13 12.04 4.36
C VAL A 8 62.42 11.24 3.08
N GLU A 9 63.69 10.94 2.82
CA GLU A 9 64.06 10.15 1.64
C GLU A 9 63.52 8.72 1.72
N LEU A 10 63.55 8.09 2.89
CA LEU A 10 62.96 6.77 3.08
C LEU A 10 61.44 6.78 2.84
N ALA A 11 60.73 7.80 3.32
CA ALA A 11 59.30 7.96 3.06
C ALA A 11 59.02 8.13 1.56
N ASN A 12 59.84 8.93 0.86
CA ASN A 12 59.72 9.11 -0.59
C ASN A 12 59.93 7.81 -1.35
N ILE A 13 60.91 6.98 -0.95
CA ILE A 13 61.16 5.66 -1.54
C ILE A 13 59.92 4.75 -1.38
N VAL A 14 59.31 4.73 -0.19
CA VAL A 14 58.10 3.94 0.06
C VAL A 14 56.92 4.42 -0.79
N CYS A 15 56.69 5.73 -0.87
CA CYS A 15 55.64 6.32 -1.72
C CYS A 15 55.85 5.98 -3.20
N ARG A 16 57.07 6.11 -3.72
CA ARG A 16 57.42 5.69 -5.10
C ARG A 16 57.21 4.20 -5.30
N GLY A 17 57.54 3.37 -4.30
CA GLY A 17 57.28 1.93 -4.31
C GLY A 17 55.79 1.60 -4.42
N HIS A 18 54.95 2.25 -3.62
CA HIS A 18 53.49 2.11 -3.68
C HIS A 18 52.93 2.55 -5.03
N MET A 19 53.41 3.67 -5.58
CA MET A 19 53.01 4.13 -6.91
C MET A 19 53.39 3.08 -7.98
N LYS A 20 54.61 2.54 -7.95
CA LYS A 20 55.01 1.46 -8.87
C LYS A 20 54.12 0.22 -8.72
N TRP A 21 53.79 -0.19 -7.50
CA TRP A 21 52.87 -1.30 -7.24
C TRP A 21 51.49 -1.03 -7.85
N LEU A 22 50.96 0.17 -7.62
CA LEU A 22 49.65 0.60 -8.11
C LEU A 22 49.59 0.58 -9.64
N PHE A 23 50.57 1.21 -10.30
CA PHE A 23 50.56 1.45 -11.75
C PHE A 23 51.04 0.27 -12.59
N LYS A 24 51.87 -0.62 -12.05
CA LYS A 24 52.46 -1.72 -12.81
C LYS A 24 51.92 -3.10 -12.44
N ARG A 25 51.46 -3.28 -11.21
CA ARG A 25 51.04 -4.60 -10.72
C ARG A 25 49.54 -4.68 -10.49
N ALA A 26 49.02 -3.92 -9.54
CA ALA A 26 47.61 -3.99 -9.17
C ALA A 26 46.67 -3.52 -10.30
N SER A 27 47.09 -2.53 -11.09
CA SER A 27 46.34 -2.01 -12.24
C SER A 27 46.41 -2.89 -13.50
N ALA A 28 47.22 -3.95 -13.51
CA ALA A 28 47.48 -4.74 -14.74
C ALA A 28 46.20 -5.35 -15.34
N SER A 29 45.21 -5.66 -14.49
CA SER A 29 43.89 -6.15 -14.93
C SER A 29 43.03 -5.08 -15.61
N GLY A 30 43.34 -3.80 -15.42
CA GLY A 30 42.51 -2.67 -15.88
C GLY A 30 41.12 -2.62 -15.24
N GLU A 31 40.85 -3.40 -14.20
CA GLU A 31 39.58 -3.46 -13.47
C GLU A 31 39.63 -2.58 -12.21
N PRO A 32 38.49 -2.07 -11.72
CA PRO A 32 38.41 -1.41 -10.42
C PRO A 32 39.09 -2.22 -9.32
N PHE A 33 39.74 -1.50 -8.40
CA PHE A 33 40.42 -2.12 -7.26
C PHE A 33 39.41 -2.85 -6.37
N CYS A 34 39.81 -4.02 -5.86
CA CYS A 34 39.08 -4.77 -4.84
C CYS A 34 39.77 -4.63 -3.47
N PRO A 35 39.12 -5.07 -2.37
CA PRO A 35 39.69 -4.90 -1.03
C PRO A 35 40.96 -5.75 -0.81
N HIS A 36 41.10 -6.87 -1.53
CA HIS A 36 42.06 -7.92 -1.20
C HIS A 36 43.07 -8.18 -2.33
N TYR A 37 44.33 -7.83 -2.06
CA TYR A 37 45.48 -8.06 -2.94
C TYR A 37 46.62 -8.71 -2.17
N TRP A 38 47.34 -9.60 -2.85
CA TRP A 38 48.67 -10.03 -2.43
C TRP A 38 49.68 -8.90 -2.65
N VAL A 39 50.81 -8.96 -1.94
CA VAL A 39 51.89 -7.97 -2.02
C VAL A 39 52.45 -7.86 -3.45
N ASP A 40 52.37 -8.93 -4.24
CA ASP A 40 52.76 -8.92 -5.64
C ASP A 40 51.78 -8.18 -6.57
N GLY A 41 50.63 -7.71 -6.05
CA GLY A 41 49.59 -7.01 -6.80
C GLY A 41 48.53 -7.92 -7.42
N THR A 42 48.59 -9.24 -7.19
CA THR A 42 47.56 -10.17 -7.66
C THR A 42 46.34 -10.19 -6.74
N LYS A 43 45.14 -10.29 -7.31
CA LYS A 43 43.89 -10.36 -6.53
C LYS A 43 43.81 -11.71 -5.81
N ILE A 44 43.48 -11.70 -4.52
CA ILE A 44 43.32 -12.95 -3.74
C ILE A 44 42.15 -13.75 -4.33
N LYS A 45 42.35 -14.99 -4.78
CA LYS A 45 41.26 -15.77 -5.38
C LYS A 45 40.20 -16.13 -4.34
N GLY A 46 38.92 -16.13 -4.75
CA GLY A 46 37.81 -16.58 -3.91
C GLY A 46 37.39 -15.63 -2.78
N TRP A 47 38.01 -14.45 -2.64
CA TRP A 47 37.75 -13.52 -1.53
C TRP A 47 36.27 -13.16 -1.33
N LYS A 48 35.47 -13.12 -2.40
CA LYS A 48 34.03 -12.81 -2.35
C LYS A 48 33.18 -13.85 -1.61
N ARG A 49 33.66 -15.08 -1.51
CA ARG A 49 32.97 -16.20 -0.84
C ARG A 49 33.66 -16.59 0.48
N ASN A 50 34.65 -15.80 0.91
CA ASN A 50 35.43 -16.10 2.10
C ASN A 50 34.79 -15.42 3.32
N GLU A 51 34.45 -16.20 4.34
CA GLU A 51 33.77 -15.73 5.55
C GLU A 51 34.65 -14.84 6.45
N TYR A 52 35.97 -14.91 6.29
CA TYR A 52 36.96 -14.15 7.05
C TYR A 52 37.42 -12.86 6.35
N LEU A 53 37.02 -12.64 5.09
CA LEU A 53 37.42 -11.47 4.32
C LEU A 53 36.21 -10.56 4.08
N PRO A 54 36.33 -9.25 4.34
CA PRO A 54 35.29 -8.28 4.00
C PRO A 54 34.85 -8.38 2.53
N GLY A 55 33.54 -8.24 2.32
CA GLY A 55 32.90 -8.20 1.01
C GLY A 55 33.26 -6.96 0.18
N LYS A 56 32.56 -6.79 -0.95
CA LYS A 56 32.84 -5.70 -1.89
C LYS A 56 32.66 -4.33 -1.20
N SER A 57 33.57 -3.40 -1.45
CA SER A 57 33.56 -2.07 -0.87
C SER A 57 33.41 -0.98 -1.95
N LEU A 58 32.79 0.14 -1.57
CA LEU A 58 32.65 1.32 -2.44
C LEU A 58 33.93 2.15 -2.51
N VAL A 59 34.83 1.99 -1.53
CA VAL A 59 35.91 2.93 -1.25
C VAL A 59 37.31 2.40 -1.61
N ASP A 60 37.43 1.15 -2.06
CA ASP A 60 38.74 0.55 -2.38
C ASP A 60 39.42 1.28 -3.54
N THR A 61 38.68 1.52 -4.63
CA THR A 61 39.19 2.31 -5.76
C THR A 61 39.40 3.77 -5.38
N PRO A 62 38.44 4.46 -4.72
CA PRO A 62 38.66 5.79 -4.19
C PRO A 62 39.94 5.95 -3.37
N PHE A 63 40.21 5.02 -2.46
CA PHE A 63 41.37 5.09 -1.57
C PHE A 63 42.69 5.07 -2.33
N GLN A 64 42.79 4.26 -3.38
CA GLN A 64 43.99 4.21 -4.21
C GLN A 64 44.16 5.48 -5.08
N LEU A 65 43.07 6.04 -5.60
CA LEU A 65 43.11 7.29 -6.37
C LEU A 65 43.50 8.49 -5.49
N ILE A 66 43.01 8.54 -4.25
CA ILE A 66 43.41 9.54 -3.25
C ILE A 66 44.92 9.44 -3.00
N LYS A 67 45.42 8.24 -2.67
CA LYS A 67 46.86 8.01 -2.46
C LYS A 67 47.70 8.43 -3.65
N ALA A 68 47.28 8.09 -4.87
CA ALA A 68 47.99 8.49 -6.08
C ALA A 68 48.06 10.02 -6.23
N GLY A 69 46.96 10.72 -5.95
CA GLY A 69 46.89 12.18 -5.96
C GLY A 69 47.81 12.82 -4.92
N ASP A 70 47.74 12.35 -3.67
CA ASP A 70 48.54 12.90 -2.58
C ASP A 70 50.04 12.63 -2.77
N PHE A 71 50.41 11.41 -3.16
CA PHE A 71 51.82 11.05 -3.34
C PHE A 71 52.43 11.78 -4.53
N SER A 72 51.69 11.95 -5.63
CA SER A 72 52.18 12.75 -6.77
C SER A 72 52.41 14.22 -6.36
N LYS A 73 51.51 14.80 -5.55
CA LYS A 73 51.67 16.14 -5.02
C LYS A 73 52.89 16.26 -4.11
N SER A 74 53.10 15.29 -3.20
CA SER A 74 54.21 15.31 -2.23
C SER A 74 55.58 15.06 -2.88
N LEU A 75 55.64 14.19 -3.90
CA LEU A 75 56.87 13.83 -4.60
C LEU A 75 57.25 14.84 -5.69
N ASN A 76 56.30 15.65 -6.17
CA ASN A 76 56.46 16.56 -7.31
C ASN A 76 56.98 15.84 -8.57
N GLU A 77 56.50 14.61 -8.80
CA GLU A 77 56.90 13.75 -9.92
C GLU A 77 55.74 13.54 -10.91
N GLU A 78 56.07 13.53 -12.20
CA GLU A 78 55.14 13.12 -13.25
C GLU A 78 54.80 11.62 -13.16
N ILE A 79 53.53 11.30 -13.29
CA ILE A 79 53.01 9.94 -13.13
C ILE A 79 53.32 9.10 -14.37
N LEU A 80 54.25 8.14 -14.23
CA LEU A 80 54.46 7.06 -15.19
C LEU A 80 53.26 6.11 -15.24
N HIS A 81 52.87 5.66 -16.44
CA HIS A 81 51.74 4.73 -16.70
C HIS A 81 50.33 5.25 -16.34
N ARG A 82 50.10 6.55 -16.55
CA ARG A 82 48.80 7.22 -16.36
C ARG A 82 47.61 6.53 -17.04
N SER A 83 47.80 5.99 -18.25
CA SER A 83 46.73 5.37 -19.06
C SER A 83 46.02 4.20 -18.36
N SER A 84 46.75 3.39 -17.59
CA SER A 84 46.17 2.27 -16.83
C SER A 84 45.22 2.75 -15.73
N LEU A 85 45.58 3.84 -15.03
CA LEU A 85 44.74 4.41 -13.98
C LEU A 85 43.53 5.16 -14.55
N GLU A 86 43.68 5.81 -15.71
CA GLU A 86 42.56 6.42 -16.43
C GLU A 86 41.50 5.38 -16.82
N ASN A 87 41.92 4.21 -17.31
CA ASN A 87 41.00 3.11 -17.63
C ASN A 87 40.25 2.60 -16.37
N ILE A 88 40.96 2.43 -15.25
CA ILE A 88 40.36 2.02 -13.99
C ILE A 88 39.35 3.06 -13.50
N ALA A 89 39.69 4.34 -13.55
CA ALA A 89 38.80 5.41 -13.12
C ALA A 89 37.55 5.50 -14.03
N LYS A 90 37.69 5.30 -15.35
CA LYS A 90 36.56 5.17 -16.29
C LYS A 90 35.60 4.05 -15.88
N LYS A 91 36.11 2.82 -15.70
CA LYS A 91 35.28 1.67 -15.28
C LYS A 91 34.67 1.83 -13.89
N TRP A 92 35.38 2.50 -12.98
CA TRP A 92 34.86 2.82 -11.66
C TRP A 92 33.68 3.80 -11.73
N ILE A 93 33.78 4.86 -12.54
CA ILE A 93 32.66 5.80 -12.77
C ILE A 93 31.48 5.10 -13.43
N GLU A 94 31.71 4.20 -14.40
CA GLU A 94 30.64 3.38 -14.98
C GLU A 94 29.97 2.49 -13.94
N THR A 95 30.73 1.95 -12.99
CA THR A 95 30.19 1.19 -11.86
C THR A 95 29.32 2.08 -10.97
N LEU A 96 29.76 3.30 -10.66
CA LEU A 96 28.95 4.27 -9.91
C LEU A 96 27.65 4.63 -10.65
N LYS A 97 27.71 4.87 -11.97
CA LYS A 97 26.53 5.14 -12.81
C LYS A 97 25.52 3.98 -12.78
N LYS A 98 25.99 2.73 -12.82
CA LYS A 98 25.13 1.55 -12.69
C LYS A 98 24.45 1.44 -11.31
N LEU A 99 25.13 1.91 -10.25
CA LEU A 99 24.57 1.95 -8.90
C LEU A 99 23.57 3.10 -8.74
N ASP A 100 23.83 4.24 -9.39
CA ASP A 100 22.99 5.43 -9.35
C ASP A 100 21.83 5.39 -10.37
N LYS A 101 20.93 4.40 -10.18
CA LYS A 101 19.76 4.21 -11.06
C LYS A 101 18.83 5.43 -11.15
N ARG A 102 18.92 6.38 -10.22
CA ARG A 102 18.03 7.55 -10.11
C ARG A 102 18.71 8.88 -10.45
N GLY A 103 20.00 8.88 -10.76
CA GLY A 103 20.77 10.13 -10.96
C GLY A 103 20.84 11.00 -9.70
N SER A 104 20.83 10.38 -8.52
CA SER A 104 20.86 11.06 -7.22
C SER A 104 22.26 11.22 -6.64
N TYR A 105 23.30 10.65 -7.27
CA TYR A 105 24.69 10.64 -6.80
C TYR A 105 24.85 10.06 -5.38
N THR A 106 24.03 9.07 -5.08
CA THR A 106 23.99 8.39 -3.79
C THR A 106 24.20 6.90 -3.98
N PHE A 107 25.20 6.34 -3.32
CA PHE A 107 25.67 4.99 -3.55
C PHE A 107 25.43 4.15 -2.29
N PRO A 108 24.55 3.13 -2.35
CA PRO A 108 24.32 2.25 -1.21
C PRO A 108 25.52 1.34 -1.01
N ARG A 109 25.83 0.99 0.24
CA ARG A 109 26.82 -0.06 0.51
C ARG A 109 26.37 -1.38 -0.10
N PHE A 110 27.35 -2.23 -0.42
CA PHE A 110 27.10 -3.62 -0.79
C PHE A 110 26.79 -4.43 0.48
N ASP A 111 25.71 -4.11 1.17
CA ASP A 111 25.22 -4.88 2.32
C ASP A 111 24.11 -5.85 1.88
N THR A 112 23.88 -6.87 2.71
CA THR A 112 22.77 -7.82 2.57
C THR A 112 21.51 -7.34 3.30
N ALA A 113 21.54 -6.12 3.84
CA ALA A 113 20.43 -5.56 4.58
C ALA A 113 19.20 -5.40 3.66
N PRO A 114 17.98 -5.63 4.17
CA PRO A 114 16.76 -5.48 3.38
C PRO A 114 16.52 -4.02 2.93
N THR A 115 17.16 -3.05 3.59
CA THR A 115 17.13 -1.64 3.24
C THR A 115 18.53 -1.11 2.96
N ARG A 116 18.63 -0.13 2.04
CA ARG A 116 19.90 0.45 1.63
C ARG A 116 20.50 1.29 2.76
N THR A 117 21.77 1.04 3.07
CA THR A 117 22.54 1.91 3.97
C THR A 117 23.46 2.84 3.20
N PHE A 118 23.43 4.14 3.56
CA PHE A 118 24.28 5.17 2.99
C PHE A 118 25.10 5.85 4.09
N TYR A 119 26.40 6.00 3.86
CA TYR A 119 27.31 6.68 4.78
C TYR A 119 27.92 7.91 4.12
N LEU A 120 27.92 9.03 4.83
CA LEU A 120 28.52 10.26 4.34
C LEU A 120 30.01 10.06 4.05
N THR A 121 30.72 9.33 4.92
CA THR A 121 32.14 8.99 4.78
C THR A 121 32.47 8.31 3.45
N ASP A 122 31.65 7.35 3.01
CA ASP A 122 31.89 6.66 1.73
C ASP A 122 31.76 7.65 0.55
N HIS A 123 30.77 8.54 0.61
CA HIS A 123 30.52 9.55 -0.42
C HIS A 123 31.61 10.63 -0.44
N VAL A 124 32.11 11.00 0.74
CA VAL A 124 33.25 11.90 0.90
C VAL A 124 34.51 11.32 0.26
N LEU A 125 34.79 10.04 0.48
CA LEU A 125 35.94 9.37 -0.15
C LEU A 125 35.77 9.29 -1.68
N ILE A 126 34.57 9.03 -2.18
CA ILE A 126 34.27 9.10 -3.63
C ILE A 126 34.54 10.50 -4.17
N TRP A 127 34.06 11.54 -3.49
CA TRP A 127 34.32 12.93 -3.88
C TRP A 127 35.82 13.27 -3.87
N GLN A 128 36.55 12.90 -2.81
CA GLN A 128 37.99 13.12 -2.70
C GLN A 128 38.76 12.42 -3.83
N ALA A 129 38.34 11.22 -4.21
CA ALA A 129 38.95 10.47 -5.32
C ALA A 129 38.71 11.13 -6.68
N ILE A 130 37.50 11.66 -6.94
CA ILE A 130 37.21 12.44 -8.15
C ILE A 130 38.06 13.70 -8.17
N LYS A 131 38.10 14.46 -7.06
CA LYS A 131 38.92 15.66 -6.92
C LYS A 131 40.43 15.38 -7.11
N SER A 132 40.90 14.26 -6.60
CA SER A 132 42.29 13.81 -6.79
C SER A 132 42.55 13.44 -8.25
N SER A 133 41.61 12.76 -8.90
CA SER A 133 41.70 12.41 -10.32
C SER A 133 41.71 13.64 -11.23
N GLU A 134 40.89 14.65 -10.93
CA GLU A 134 40.88 15.95 -11.62
C GLU A 134 42.24 16.67 -11.46
N ARG A 135 42.82 16.66 -10.26
CA ARG A 135 44.16 17.22 -9.99
C ARG A 135 45.27 16.51 -10.75
N LEU A 136 45.17 15.19 -10.87
CA LEU A 136 46.09 14.37 -11.69
C LEU A 136 45.86 14.56 -13.20
N GLY A 137 44.81 15.30 -13.59
CA GLY A 137 44.40 15.54 -14.97
C GLY A 137 43.84 14.29 -15.68
N LEU A 138 43.52 13.22 -14.96
CA LEU A 138 43.06 11.97 -15.58
C LEU A 138 41.88 12.25 -16.52
N ASN A 139 41.94 11.75 -17.74
CA ASN A 139 40.87 11.94 -18.72
C ASN A 139 39.70 11.01 -18.40
N LEU A 140 38.94 11.37 -17.36
CA LEU A 140 37.70 10.70 -16.98
C LEU A 140 36.68 10.89 -18.11
N PRO A 141 35.72 9.96 -18.32
CA PRO A 141 34.62 10.18 -19.24
C PRO A 141 33.72 11.25 -18.60
N MET A 142 34.17 12.49 -18.70
CA MET A 142 33.49 13.71 -18.27
C MET A 142 32.32 13.95 -19.22
N THR A 143 31.32 13.08 -19.16
CA THR A 143 29.96 13.61 -19.18
C THR A 143 29.91 14.64 -18.07
N LYS A 144 29.43 15.87 -18.31
CA LYS A 144 29.31 16.97 -17.34
C LYS A 144 28.68 16.60 -15.97
N ASP A 145 28.19 15.37 -15.86
CA ASP A 145 27.49 14.74 -14.76
C ASP A 145 28.38 14.40 -13.54
N TYR A 146 29.65 13.98 -13.66
CA TYR A 146 30.46 13.45 -12.53
C TYR A 146 31.70 14.28 -12.13
N SER A 147 31.61 15.62 -12.15
CA SER A 147 32.66 16.49 -11.58
C SER A 147 32.65 16.52 -10.05
N SER A 148 33.78 16.87 -9.43
CA SER A 148 33.86 17.01 -7.97
C SER A 148 32.87 18.04 -7.42
N GLU A 149 32.63 19.13 -8.15
CA GLU A 149 31.64 20.14 -7.80
C GLU A 149 30.20 19.62 -7.90
N CYS A 150 29.88 18.86 -8.95
CA CYS A 150 28.56 18.24 -9.11
C CYS A 150 28.28 17.22 -7.99
N VAL A 151 29.26 16.36 -7.69
CA VAL A 151 29.15 15.34 -6.65
C VAL A 151 29.03 16.01 -5.27
N GLN A 152 29.82 17.03 -4.97
CA GLN A 152 29.72 17.81 -3.73
C GLN A 152 28.30 18.37 -3.55
N LYS A 153 27.77 19.08 -4.55
CA LYS A 153 26.42 19.66 -4.48
C LYS A 153 25.35 18.62 -4.18
N ASN A 154 25.42 17.45 -4.81
CA ASN A 154 24.45 16.39 -4.59
C ASN A 154 24.61 15.71 -3.22
N ILE A 155 25.84 15.42 -2.78
CA ILE A 155 26.11 14.86 -1.44
C ILE A 155 25.53 15.78 -0.37
N LEU A 156 25.88 17.08 -0.39
CA LEU A 156 25.41 18.04 0.60
C LEU A 156 23.88 18.16 0.59
N LYS A 157 23.27 18.18 -0.59
CA LYS A 157 21.81 18.23 -0.73
C LYS A 157 21.12 17.00 -0.14
N ARG A 158 21.64 15.78 -0.39
CA ARG A 158 20.98 14.51 -0.02
C ARG A 158 21.21 14.11 1.43
N PHE A 159 22.37 14.42 1.99
CA PHE A 159 22.64 14.14 3.39
C PHE A 159 22.10 15.22 4.34
N THR A 160 21.73 16.41 3.83
CA THR A 160 21.07 17.42 4.68
C THR A 160 19.63 17.00 5.00
N THR A 161 19.33 16.83 6.27
CA THR A 161 17.97 16.57 6.77
C THR A 161 17.77 17.28 8.12
N GLU A 162 16.52 17.35 8.58
CA GLU A 162 16.18 17.99 9.85
C GLU A 162 16.39 17.02 11.00
N ASN A 163 17.05 17.48 12.06
CA ASN A 163 17.13 16.73 13.30
C ASN A 163 15.79 16.88 14.05
N PRO A 164 15.11 15.78 14.40
CA PRO A 164 13.78 15.84 14.97
C PRO A 164 13.73 16.50 16.36
N LEU A 165 14.83 16.47 17.12
CA LEU A 165 14.94 17.04 18.46
C LEU A 165 15.27 18.54 18.39
N SER A 166 16.33 18.91 17.67
CA SER A 166 16.78 20.31 17.62
C SER A 166 16.05 21.16 16.57
N LYS A 167 15.27 20.54 15.67
CA LYS A 167 14.59 21.18 14.52
C LYS A 167 15.54 21.96 13.59
N LYS A 168 16.85 21.70 13.69
CA LYS A 168 17.88 22.29 12.82
C LYS A 168 18.17 21.35 11.66
N ARG A 169 18.39 21.94 10.47
CA ARG A 169 18.91 21.22 9.30
C ARG A 169 20.40 20.95 9.47
N MET A 170 20.81 19.70 9.31
CA MET A 170 22.20 19.28 9.47
C MET A 170 22.52 18.08 8.58
N LEU A 171 23.81 17.79 8.36
CA LEU A 171 24.23 16.64 7.56
C LEU A 171 24.13 15.34 8.36
N ALA A 172 23.32 14.40 7.89
CA ALA A 172 23.35 13.04 8.40
C ALA A 172 24.67 12.36 8.03
N VAL A 173 25.22 11.59 8.95
CA VAL A 173 26.46 10.83 8.75
C VAL A 173 26.17 9.40 8.31
N ARG A 174 24.97 8.88 8.64
CA ARG A 174 24.40 7.64 8.11
C ARG A 174 22.91 7.83 7.85
N ARG A 175 22.41 7.25 6.75
CA ARG A 175 21.00 7.23 6.39
C ARG A 175 20.56 5.83 5.95
N THR A 176 19.40 5.41 6.42
CA THR A 176 18.56 4.31 5.91
C THR A 176 17.12 4.84 5.82
N PRO A 177 16.19 4.14 5.14
CA PRO A 177 14.77 4.46 5.18
C PRO A 177 14.17 4.73 6.57
N THR A 178 14.64 4.00 7.57
CA THR A 178 14.09 3.99 8.94
C THR A 178 14.93 4.77 9.94
N TYR A 179 16.19 5.07 9.61
CA TYR A 179 17.15 5.56 10.58
C TYR A 179 18.08 6.62 9.98
N THR A 180 18.19 7.74 10.69
CA THR A 180 19.13 8.82 10.38
C THR A 180 20.03 9.06 11.59
N ARG A 181 21.34 9.10 11.37
CA ARG A 181 22.35 9.34 12.43
C ARG A 181 23.09 10.64 12.19
N PHE A 182 23.20 11.45 13.24
CA PHE A 182 24.03 12.67 13.27
C PHE A 182 25.25 12.53 14.19
N LEU A 183 25.19 11.64 15.19
CA LEU A 183 26.31 11.30 16.07
C LEU A 183 27.49 10.81 15.22
N LEU A 184 28.66 11.43 15.38
CA LEU A 184 29.91 10.97 14.78
C LEU A 184 30.39 9.70 15.49
N ARG A 185 30.96 8.78 14.72
CA ARG A 185 31.64 7.58 15.23
C ARG A 185 33.06 7.56 14.70
N SER A 186 33.85 6.63 15.18
CA SER A 186 35.27 6.45 14.88
C SER A 186 35.58 6.48 13.38
N LYS A 187 34.76 5.85 12.54
CA LYS A 187 34.94 5.84 11.07
C LYS A 187 34.69 7.19 10.38
N ASP A 188 34.16 8.19 11.10
CA ASP A 188 33.80 9.49 10.55
C ASP A 188 34.95 10.51 10.67
N SER A 189 36.12 10.11 11.18
CA SER A 189 37.39 10.86 11.16
C SER A 189 37.78 11.37 9.77
N ALA A 190 37.50 10.61 8.71
CA ALA A 190 37.81 11.03 7.34
C ALA A 190 37.02 12.27 6.87
N LEU A 191 35.93 12.64 7.56
CA LEU A 191 35.17 13.85 7.27
C LEU A 191 35.99 15.13 7.51
N PHE A 192 36.88 15.14 8.50
CA PHE A 192 37.70 16.31 8.83
C PHE A 192 38.76 16.58 7.78
N ARG A 193 39.37 15.51 7.24
CA ARG A 193 40.26 15.62 6.07
C ARG A 193 39.53 16.18 4.84
N ALA A 194 38.25 15.86 4.67
CA ALA A 194 37.45 16.42 3.58
C ALA A 194 37.02 17.87 3.82
N MET A 195 36.79 18.24 5.08
CA MET A 195 36.55 19.61 5.52
C MET A 195 37.73 20.52 5.13
N GLU A 196 38.97 20.10 5.43
CA GLU A 196 40.20 20.83 5.02
C GLU A 196 40.34 20.95 3.50
N GLN A 197 39.88 19.94 2.76
CA GLN A 197 39.87 19.98 1.30
C GLN A 197 38.71 20.82 0.73
N GLY A 198 37.85 21.40 1.56
CA GLY A 198 36.77 22.31 1.17
C GLY A 198 35.46 21.63 0.76
N LEU A 199 35.21 20.37 1.16
CA LEU A 199 33.92 19.71 0.87
C LEU A 199 32.73 20.44 1.51
N PHE A 200 32.93 21.00 2.70
CA PHE A 200 31.89 21.70 3.47
C PHE A 200 32.00 23.22 3.34
N ALA A 201 32.80 23.73 2.41
CA ALA A 201 32.93 25.16 2.17
C ALA A 201 31.67 25.74 1.49
N ASN A 202 31.34 26.99 1.81
CA ASN A 202 30.24 27.72 1.19
C ASN A 202 30.53 27.98 -0.30
N PRO A 203 29.58 27.71 -1.21
CA PRO A 203 29.78 27.91 -2.65
C PRO A 203 30.06 29.38 -2.96
N GLY A 204 31.12 29.65 -3.74
CA GLY A 204 31.46 30.99 -4.25
C GLY A 204 32.41 31.82 -3.37
N LYS A 205 32.81 31.36 -2.18
CA LYS A 205 33.84 32.03 -1.36
C LYS A 205 35.20 31.39 -1.61
N LYS A 206 36.15 32.16 -2.16
CA LYS A 206 37.57 31.75 -2.21
C LYS A 206 38.14 31.85 -0.80
N ASN A 207 38.90 30.83 -0.37
CA ASN A 207 39.63 30.80 0.90
C ASN A 207 40.29 32.17 1.15
N SER A 208 39.80 32.89 2.15
CA SER A 208 40.16 34.30 2.36
C SER A 208 41.31 34.51 3.35
N SER A 209 41.91 33.45 3.89
CA SER A 209 43.04 33.58 4.81
C SER A 209 44.38 33.24 4.13
N LYS A 210 45.30 34.21 4.13
CA LYS A 210 46.73 34.04 3.85
C LYS A 210 47.57 33.92 5.14
N ASP A 211 46.93 33.85 6.31
CA ASP A 211 47.61 33.85 7.60
C ASP A 211 47.39 32.51 8.33
N PRO A 212 48.43 31.66 8.47
CA PRO A 212 48.32 30.31 9.05
C PRO A 212 47.97 30.27 10.54
N GLN A 213 48.17 31.36 11.29
CA GLN A 213 48.11 31.35 12.76
C GLN A 213 46.79 31.86 13.37
N ASN A 214 45.86 32.39 12.56
CA ASN A 214 44.57 32.91 13.07
C ASN A 214 43.40 32.63 12.12
N VAL A 215 43.29 31.37 11.68
CA VAL A 215 42.21 30.93 10.77
C VAL A 215 40.99 30.53 11.59
N ASP A 216 39.94 31.35 11.57
CA ASP A 216 38.61 30.88 11.98
C ASP A 216 38.15 29.76 11.02
N VAL A 217 38.31 28.52 11.46
CA VAL A 217 37.98 27.28 10.74
C VAL A 217 36.51 27.26 10.29
N TRP A 218 35.64 28.03 10.93
CA TRP A 218 34.19 28.07 10.68
C TRP A 218 33.73 29.15 9.69
N LYS A 219 34.56 30.16 9.42
CA LYS A 219 34.18 31.34 8.60
C LYS A 219 33.62 30.98 7.24
N ASP A 220 34.21 29.96 6.60
CA ASP A 220 33.89 29.55 5.24
C ASP A 220 33.05 28.26 5.16
N GLN A 221 32.62 27.68 6.29
CA GLN A 221 31.88 26.41 6.33
C GLN A 221 30.35 26.58 6.24
N ILE A 222 29.67 25.61 5.65
CA ILE A 222 28.19 25.55 5.57
C ILE A 222 27.56 25.33 6.96
N ASP A 223 26.41 25.97 7.20
CA ASP A 223 25.72 25.89 8.48
C ASP A 223 25.23 24.47 8.82
N THR A 224 24.89 23.67 7.80
CA THR A 224 24.46 22.29 8.01
C THR A 224 25.58 21.39 8.55
N TRP A 225 26.85 21.70 8.28
CA TRP A 225 28.00 21.02 8.87
C TRP A 225 28.29 21.53 10.29
N LYS A 226 28.23 22.85 10.50
CA LYS A 226 28.34 23.47 11.85
C LYS A 226 27.34 22.85 12.82
N ASN A 227 26.09 22.71 12.40
CA ASN A 227 25.03 22.10 13.18
C ASN A 227 25.30 20.62 13.54
N VAL A 228 26.06 19.87 12.73
CA VAL A 228 26.47 18.49 13.07
C VAL A 228 27.51 18.51 14.18
N ILE A 229 28.49 19.40 14.11
CA ILE A 229 29.53 19.47 15.13
C ILE A 229 28.96 20.01 16.44
N ASP A 230 28.13 21.06 16.38
CA ASP A 230 27.49 21.64 17.57
C ASP A 230 26.53 20.67 18.26
N CYS A 231 25.97 19.68 17.53
CA CYS A 231 25.07 18.71 18.15
C CYS A 231 25.79 17.56 18.87
N GLN A 232 27.11 17.38 18.66
CA GLN A 232 27.84 16.25 19.25
C GLN A 232 27.79 16.27 20.78
N MET A 233 27.87 17.45 21.40
CA MET A 233 27.85 17.59 22.86
C MET A 233 26.55 17.15 23.55
N TYR A 234 25.46 17.00 22.79
CA TYR A 234 24.14 16.63 23.33
C TYR A 234 23.80 15.15 23.08
N HIS A 235 24.75 14.36 22.56
CA HIS A 235 24.56 12.92 22.39
C HIS A 235 25.03 12.18 23.64
N GLU A 236 24.11 11.51 24.34
CA GLU A 236 24.40 10.73 25.56
C GLU A 236 25.54 9.72 25.38
N ASN A 237 25.67 9.12 24.19
CA ASN A 237 26.78 8.20 23.87
C ASN A 237 28.18 8.84 23.94
N ASN A 238 28.27 10.18 23.91
CA ASN A 238 29.52 10.91 24.07
C ASN A 238 29.85 11.26 25.53
N ASP A 239 28.88 11.14 26.45
CA ASP A 239 29.11 11.38 27.89
C ASP A 239 29.70 10.14 28.59
N ASP A 240 29.50 8.95 28.00
CA ASP A 240 30.12 7.71 28.46
C ASP A 240 31.64 7.75 28.26
N THR A 241 32.41 7.55 29.32
CA THR A 241 33.88 7.55 29.28
C THR A 241 34.48 6.16 29.08
N THR A 242 33.65 5.10 29.04
CA THR A 242 34.09 3.70 28.93
C THR A 242 34.26 3.23 27.48
N TRP A 243 34.64 4.14 26.57
CA TRP A 243 34.78 3.81 25.15
C TRP A 243 35.83 2.72 24.92
N ASP A 244 35.37 1.65 24.27
CA ASP A 244 36.18 0.51 23.82
C ASP A 244 36.91 0.76 22.49
N ASP A 245 36.60 1.88 21.83
CA ASP A 245 37.18 2.28 20.56
C ASP A 245 38.09 3.50 20.72
N PRO A 246 39.44 3.30 20.74
CA PRO A 246 40.42 4.37 20.92
C PRO A 246 40.27 5.52 19.92
N LEU A 247 39.82 5.23 18.68
CA LEU A 247 39.66 6.27 17.65
C LEU A 247 38.53 7.27 18.01
N ARG A 248 37.64 6.95 18.95
CA ARG A 248 36.69 7.94 19.51
C ARG A 248 37.39 9.00 20.35
N PHE A 249 38.38 8.64 21.16
CA PHE A 249 39.19 9.62 21.89
C PHE A 249 39.98 10.51 20.93
N ALA A 250 40.53 9.93 19.86
CA ALA A 250 41.19 10.70 18.82
C ALA A 250 40.21 11.67 18.11
N LEU A 251 38.97 11.25 17.86
CA LEU A 251 37.91 12.12 17.34
C LEU A 251 37.59 13.27 18.32
N ALA A 252 37.53 12.99 19.62
CA ALA A 252 37.32 14.00 20.66
C ALA A 252 38.42 15.05 20.64
N ILE A 253 39.67 14.64 20.41
CA ILE A 253 40.80 15.55 20.26
C ILE A 253 40.63 16.47 19.05
N ILE A 254 40.19 15.95 17.89
CA ILE A 254 39.93 16.81 16.70
C ILE A 254 38.88 17.87 17.04
N VAL A 255 37.76 17.48 17.68
CA VAL A 255 36.68 18.41 18.00
C VAL A 255 37.13 19.46 19.04
N ASN A 256 37.85 19.04 20.08
CA ASN A 256 38.31 19.91 21.17
C ASN A 256 39.45 20.85 20.77
N GLN A 257 40.49 20.31 20.12
CA GLN A 257 41.71 21.05 19.85
C GLN A 257 41.67 21.77 18.50
N TYR A 258 41.28 21.08 17.44
CA TYR A 258 41.28 21.69 16.11
C TYR A 258 40.04 22.56 15.87
N LEU A 259 38.85 22.08 16.24
CA LEU A 259 37.61 22.85 16.02
C LEU A 259 37.24 23.81 17.17
N LYS A 260 37.95 23.73 18.30
CA LYS A 260 37.70 24.50 19.53
C LYS A 260 36.23 24.37 20.01
N LYS A 261 35.63 23.17 19.88
CA LYS A 261 34.26 22.80 20.29
C LYS A 261 34.28 21.68 21.32
N SER A 262 33.18 21.43 22.03
CA SER A 262 33.10 20.28 22.94
C SER A 262 32.43 19.08 22.27
N MET A 263 32.92 17.88 22.56
CA MET A 263 32.30 16.62 22.13
C MET A 263 31.21 16.14 23.09
N ASN A 264 31.25 16.58 24.35
CA ASN A 264 30.33 16.20 25.42
C ASN A 264 30.13 17.36 26.39
N LEU A 265 29.42 17.14 27.50
CA LEU A 265 29.14 18.21 28.48
C LEU A 265 30.36 18.62 29.32
N ARG A 266 31.48 17.90 29.24
CA ARG A 266 32.69 18.22 30.00
C ARG A 266 33.37 19.49 29.46
N PRO A 267 34.11 20.22 30.32
CA PRO A 267 35.03 21.27 29.86
C PRO A 267 36.02 20.72 28.82
N ARG A 268 36.32 21.52 27.79
CA ARG A 268 37.20 21.10 26.68
C ARG A 268 38.57 20.58 27.15
N GLN A 269 39.13 21.24 28.17
CA GLN A 269 40.43 20.88 28.74
C GLN A 269 40.38 19.51 29.44
N GLU A 270 39.37 19.28 30.27
CA GLU A 270 39.16 18.00 30.97
C GLU A 270 38.96 16.87 29.95
N MET A 271 38.13 17.09 28.93
CA MET A 271 37.90 16.09 27.88
C MET A 271 39.17 15.79 27.08
N PHE A 272 40.00 16.80 26.82
CA PHE A 272 41.28 16.62 26.15
C PHE A 272 42.27 15.81 26.99
N GLU A 273 42.45 16.16 28.26
CA GLU A 273 43.34 15.45 29.19
C GLU A 273 42.92 13.99 29.33
N GLN A 274 41.62 13.74 29.48
CA GLN A 274 41.08 12.39 29.53
C GLN A 274 41.34 11.61 28.24
N ALA A 275 41.08 12.21 27.07
CA ALA A 275 41.28 11.55 25.78
C ALA A 275 42.75 11.20 25.53
N ILE A 276 43.67 12.13 25.83
CA ILE A 276 45.12 11.90 25.71
C ILE A 276 45.59 10.84 26.70
N SER A 277 45.14 10.90 27.96
CA SER A 277 45.49 9.90 28.97
C SER A 277 45.04 8.50 28.58
N ALA A 278 43.80 8.34 28.07
CA ALA A 278 43.29 7.05 27.62
C ALA A 278 44.09 6.50 26.42
N LEU A 279 44.41 7.36 25.44
CA LEU A 279 45.17 6.96 24.25
C LEU A 279 46.62 6.59 24.57
N LEU A 280 47.31 7.38 25.39
CA LEU A 280 48.71 7.14 25.75
C LEU A 280 48.86 6.02 26.77
N GLY A 281 47.91 5.87 27.71
CA GLY A 281 47.88 4.78 28.68
C GLY A 281 47.76 3.40 28.00
N GLY A 282 46.94 3.30 26.95
CA GLY A 282 46.83 2.07 26.15
C GLY A 282 47.95 1.88 25.11
N CYS A 283 48.86 2.84 24.94
CA CYS A 283 49.89 2.77 23.91
C CYS A 283 51.03 1.83 24.34
N SER A 284 51.50 0.99 23.42
CA SER A 284 52.67 0.14 23.69
C SER A 284 53.96 0.96 23.77
N ALA A 285 55.00 0.40 24.41
CA ALA A 285 56.33 1.02 24.50
C ALA A 285 56.97 1.35 23.13
N ASN A 286 56.50 0.72 22.05
CA ASN A 286 56.95 0.96 20.68
C ASN A 286 56.19 2.09 19.96
N GLY A 287 55.26 2.77 20.65
CA GLY A 287 54.43 3.84 20.07
C GLY A 287 53.26 3.33 19.22
N ILE A 288 52.94 2.03 19.30
CA ILE A 288 51.84 1.40 18.58
C ILE A 288 50.58 1.51 19.44
N PHE A 289 49.54 2.15 18.90
CA PHE A 289 48.24 2.28 19.54
C PHE A 289 47.36 1.07 19.25
N PRO A 290 46.60 0.57 20.24
CA PRO A 290 45.69 -0.54 20.06
C PRO A 290 44.49 -0.13 19.20
N GLY A 291 43.96 -1.06 18.42
CA GLY A 291 42.74 -0.85 17.63
C GLY A 291 41.44 -1.01 18.42
N LYS A 292 41.53 -1.56 19.63
CA LYS A 292 40.42 -1.80 20.56
C LYS A 292 40.96 -1.83 21.99
N THR A 293 40.19 -1.30 22.93
CA THR A 293 40.48 -1.34 24.37
C THR A 293 39.27 -1.87 25.12
N ASP A 294 39.47 -2.34 26.35
CA ASP A 294 38.35 -2.68 27.24
C ASP A 294 37.85 -1.44 28.02
N THR A 295 36.95 -1.67 28.98
CA THR A 295 36.39 -0.63 29.87
C THR A 295 37.42 0.00 30.81
N HIS A 296 38.58 -0.63 30.99
CA HIS A 296 39.71 -0.11 31.76
C HIS A 296 40.74 0.59 30.89
N HIS A 297 40.46 0.74 29.58
CA HIS A 297 41.35 1.27 28.56
C HIS A 297 42.61 0.41 28.31
N GLU A 298 42.55 -0.86 28.72
CA GLU A 298 43.63 -1.81 28.44
C GLU A 298 43.51 -2.37 27.02
N PRO A 299 44.63 -2.57 26.28
CA PRO A 299 44.62 -3.12 24.93
C PRO A 299 43.95 -4.50 24.85
N THR A 300 43.00 -4.67 23.93
CA THR A 300 42.36 -5.97 23.65
C THR A 300 42.43 -6.31 22.17
N MET A 301 42.48 -7.60 21.85
CA MET A 301 42.43 -8.06 20.45
C MET A 301 41.02 -7.95 19.86
N TYR A 302 40.92 -7.96 18.54
CA TYR A 302 39.63 -8.00 17.85
C TYR A 302 38.90 -9.33 18.09
N ASP A 303 37.56 -9.27 18.22
CA ASP A 303 36.74 -10.46 18.54
C ASP A 303 36.43 -11.34 17.31
N SER A 304 36.71 -10.84 16.10
CA SER A 304 36.43 -11.52 14.84
C SER A 304 37.47 -11.15 13.78
N GLU A 305 37.89 -12.13 12.98
CA GLU A 305 38.80 -11.93 11.84
C GLU A 305 38.33 -10.83 10.87
N LEU A 306 37.01 -10.61 10.74
CA LEU A 306 36.46 -9.53 9.91
C LEU A 306 36.82 -8.12 10.43
N ALA A 307 37.12 -8.00 11.72
CA ALA A 307 37.50 -6.75 12.36
C ALA A 307 39.03 -6.53 12.37
N ARG A 308 39.84 -7.52 11.97
CA ARG A 308 41.30 -7.45 11.96
C ARG A 308 41.84 -6.24 11.22
N ASP A 309 41.42 -6.03 9.98
CA ASP A 309 41.95 -4.94 9.16
C ASP A 309 41.52 -3.57 9.71
N GLN A 310 40.34 -3.49 10.34
CA GLN A 310 39.87 -2.26 11.00
C GLN A 310 40.68 -1.98 12.28
N TYR A 311 40.99 -3.03 13.05
CA TYR A 311 41.84 -2.93 14.24
C TYR A 311 43.19 -2.32 13.89
N TRP A 312 43.91 -2.91 12.91
CA TRP A 312 45.21 -2.42 12.51
C TRP A 312 45.17 -1.08 11.76
N GLY A 313 44.05 -0.76 11.09
CA GLY A 313 43.88 0.56 10.48
C GLY A 313 43.96 1.70 11.52
N LYS A 314 43.30 1.51 12.68
CA LYS A 314 43.28 2.51 13.76
C LYS A 314 44.65 2.76 14.38
N THR A 315 45.50 1.73 14.44
CA THR A 315 46.88 1.82 14.92
C THR A 315 47.70 2.86 14.17
N PHE A 316 47.41 3.10 12.88
CA PHE A 316 48.07 4.13 12.09
C PHE A 316 47.30 5.45 12.05
N GLU A 317 45.97 5.38 12.14
CA GLU A 317 45.10 6.56 12.08
C GLU A 317 45.19 7.44 13.33
N ILE A 318 45.29 6.84 14.51
CA ILE A 318 45.41 7.57 15.78
C ILE A 318 46.69 8.43 15.82
N PRO A 319 47.90 7.88 15.57
CA PRO A 319 49.11 8.71 15.47
C PRO A 319 49.00 9.83 14.43
N TYR A 320 48.37 9.57 13.28
CA TYR A 320 48.15 10.58 12.26
C TYR A 320 47.26 11.73 12.75
N ILE A 321 46.20 11.41 13.50
CA ILE A 321 45.32 12.41 14.08
C ILE A 321 46.07 13.25 15.12
N LEU A 322 46.77 12.60 16.05
CA LEU A 322 47.57 13.31 17.06
C LEU A 322 48.61 14.22 16.39
N TRP A 323 49.29 13.74 15.36
CA TRP A 323 50.31 14.51 14.65
C TRP A 323 49.77 15.78 13.98
N ASN A 324 48.58 15.72 13.36
CA ASN A 324 48.05 16.86 12.58
C ASN A 324 47.13 17.78 13.38
N TYR A 325 46.51 17.30 14.45
CA TYR A 325 45.46 18.03 15.18
C TYR A 325 45.84 18.38 16.63
N CYS A 326 46.98 17.89 17.13
CA CYS A 326 47.55 18.31 18.42
C CYS A 326 48.76 19.24 18.29
N SER A 327 49.12 19.70 17.08
CA SER A 327 50.37 20.42 16.84
C SER A 327 50.48 21.80 17.52
N ASP A 328 49.37 22.44 17.91
CA ASP A 328 49.36 23.70 18.68
C ASP A 328 50.09 23.58 20.04
N LEU A 329 50.23 22.36 20.58
CA LEU A 329 50.98 22.11 21.81
C LEU A 329 52.48 22.38 21.69
N ASN A 330 53.06 22.31 20.48
CA ASN A 330 54.48 22.59 20.29
C ASN A 330 54.78 24.10 20.30
N ASP A 331 53.85 24.93 19.84
CA ASP A 331 54.05 26.39 19.79
C ASP A 331 53.82 27.04 21.17
N GLU A 332 52.84 26.58 21.96
CA GLU A 332 52.63 27.02 23.36
C GLU A 332 53.74 26.55 24.33
N LEU A 333 54.52 25.52 23.96
CA LEU A 333 55.70 25.08 24.72
C LEU A 333 56.95 25.93 24.46
N GLU A 334 57.02 26.67 23.35
CA GLU A 334 58.13 27.57 23.03
C GLU A 334 57.88 29.03 23.45
N THR A 335 56.63 29.46 23.57
CA THR A 335 56.26 30.80 24.07
C THR A 335 55.54 30.67 25.42
N GLY A 336 56.30 30.78 26.51
CA GLY A 336 55.90 30.30 27.83
C GLY A 336 54.61 30.86 28.44
N ASP A 337 53.97 30.00 29.24
CA ASP A 337 53.30 30.34 30.49
C ASP A 337 53.47 29.14 31.46
N GLU A 338 53.91 29.39 32.70
CA GLU A 338 54.34 28.35 33.66
C GLU A 338 53.18 27.48 34.22
N SER A 339 51.92 27.78 33.91
CA SER A 339 50.78 26.99 34.42
C SER A 339 50.45 25.76 33.56
N THR A 340 50.60 25.83 32.23
CA THR A 340 50.33 24.73 31.28
C THR A 340 51.47 23.70 31.21
N THR A 341 52.67 24.08 31.70
CA THR A 341 53.83 23.19 31.77
C THR A 341 53.79 22.22 32.96
N SER A 342 52.86 22.37 33.90
CA SER A 342 52.71 21.45 35.04
C SER A 342 52.08 20.11 34.63
N SER A 343 50.94 20.11 33.93
CA SER A 343 50.21 18.89 33.54
C SER A 343 50.93 18.03 32.47
N LEU A 344 51.71 18.63 31.56
CA LEU A 344 52.49 17.89 30.55
C LEU A 344 53.87 17.43 31.07
N LYS A 345 54.48 18.16 32.02
CA LYS A 345 55.61 17.63 32.78
C LYS A 345 55.16 16.51 33.70
N GLU A 346 53.94 16.57 34.25
CA GLU A 346 53.34 15.43 34.94
C GLU A 346 53.09 14.26 33.99
N ALA A 347 52.47 14.43 32.81
CA ALA A 347 52.30 13.31 31.86
C ALA A 347 53.64 12.66 31.41
N ASN A 348 54.69 13.45 31.19
CA ASN A 348 56.05 12.94 30.89
C ASN A 348 56.77 12.36 32.13
N LYS A 349 56.38 12.77 33.34
CA LYS A 349 56.86 12.20 34.61
C LYS A 349 56.12 10.90 34.93
N THR A 350 54.83 10.81 34.61
CA THR A 350 53.98 9.61 34.64
C THR A 350 54.55 8.51 33.73
N PHE A 351 55.10 8.87 32.56
CA PHE A 351 55.84 7.94 31.67
C PHE A 351 57.10 7.32 32.32
N ASN A 352 57.76 8.03 33.24
CA ASN A 352 58.93 7.53 33.97
C ASN A 352 58.59 6.87 35.32
N ASP A 353 57.51 7.30 35.97
CA ASP A 353 57.09 6.82 37.30
C ASP A 353 56.19 5.56 37.22
N HIS A 354 55.60 5.23 36.06
CA HIS A 354 54.83 3.97 35.84
C HIS A 354 55.68 2.68 35.88
N ARG A 355 56.98 2.78 36.20
CA ARG A 355 57.84 1.62 36.51
C ARG A 355 57.79 1.21 37.99
N SER A 356 57.15 1.99 38.87
CA SER A 356 57.19 1.72 40.31
C SER A 356 55.82 1.86 40.99
N GLN A 357 55.26 0.70 41.31
CA GLN A 357 54.31 0.43 42.40
C GLN A 357 52.79 0.58 42.17
N LEU A 358 52.16 -0.56 42.45
CA LEU A 358 50.76 -0.84 42.67
C LEU A 358 50.20 -0.20 43.95
N GLN A 359 48.89 0.03 43.93
CA GLN A 359 47.88 -0.13 44.99
C GLN A 359 47.38 1.06 45.85
N ILE A 360 46.03 1.20 45.79
CA ILE A 360 45.02 1.50 46.85
C ILE A 360 44.42 2.93 46.98
N THR A 361 43.20 3.06 46.42
CA THR A 361 41.89 3.53 46.95
C THR A 361 41.75 4.68 47.98
N SER A 362 40.92 5.70 47.66
CA SER A 362 39.54 5.93 48.20
C SER A 362 39.11 7.41 48.38
N GLN A 363 37.89 7.70 47.91
CA GLN A 363 36.82 8.64 48.36
C GLN A 363 37.10 10.11 48.72
N ALA A 364 36.32 11.02 48.09
CA ALA A 364 35.52 12.05 48.80
C ALA A 364 34.42 12.63 47.89
N HIS A 365 33.20 12.76 48.44
CA HIS A 365 32.06 13.50 47.91
C HIS A 365 32.22 15.02 48.08
N THR A 366 31.56 15.83 47.24
CA THR A 366 30.65 16.93 47.68
C THR A 366 29.92 17.62 46.52
N THR A 367 28.58 17.58 46.62
CA THR A 367 27.61 18.68 46.49
C THR A 367 27.43 19.45 45.18
N ILE A 368 26.31 19.08 44.53
CA ILE A 368 25.56 19.78 43.48
C ILE A 368 25.10 21.17 43.95
N LYS A 369 25.24 22.16 43.06
CA LYS A 369 24.39 23.35 43.02
C LYS A 369 23.86 23.51 41.59
N GLU A 370 22.56 23.33 41.43
CA GLU A 370 21.80 23.72 40.23
C GLU A 370 21.70 25.25 40.14
N PRO A 371 21.61 25.80 38.90
CA PRO A 371 20.80 26.98 38.66
C PRO A 371 19.60 26.67 37.76
N SER A 372 18.49 27.25 38.19
CA SER A 372 17.10 27.19 37.76
C SER A 372 16.77 27.39 36.29
N ASP A 373 15.71 26.69 35.89
CA ASP A 373 14.78 26.93 34.79
C ASP A 373 14.23 28.38 34.74
N GLN A 374 14.90 29.30 34.04
CA GLN A 374 14.24 30.52 33.57
C GLN A 374 15.01 31.30 32.49
N ASP A 375 15.32 30.68 31.35
CA ASP A 375 15.67 31.44 30.14
C ASP A 375 15.20 30.83 28.81
N MET A 376 14.40 29.76 28.87
CA MET A 376 13.88 29.07 27.70
C MET A 376 12.53 29.66 27.26
N ARG A 377 12.46 30.96 26.95
CA ARG A 377 11.20 31.56 26.47
C ARG A 377 11.30 32.84 25.64
N VAL A 378 12.33 33.03 24.80
CA VAL A 378 12.24 34.06 23.74
C VAL A 378 12.95 33.58 22.47
N ARG A 379 12.29 33.82 21.32
CA ARG A 379 12.72 33.55 19.91
C ARG A 379 12.23 32.25 19.28
N LYS A 380 10.91 32.14 19.22
CA LYS A 380 10.17 31.28 18.30
C LYS A 380 9.51 32.14 17.20
N VAL A 381 10.29 32.90 16.42
CA VAL A 381 9.78 33.61 15.24
C VAL A 381 10.86 33.66 14.17
N ALA A 382 10.44 33.38 12.94
CA ALA A 382 11.13 33.58 11.66
C ALA A 382 12.05 32.45 11.19
N TYR A 383 11.48 31.46 10.50
CA TYR A 383 12.02 30.96 9.22
C TYR A 383 10.89 30.38 8.36
N ALA A 384 10.09 31.27 7.75
CA ALA A 384 9.23 30.91 6.63
C ALA A 384 10.12 30.72 5.38
N VAL A 385 10.13 29.52 4.83
CA VAL A 385 10.87 29.16 3.62
C VAL A 385 10.22 29.83 2.41
N LYS A 386 10.96 30.75 1.77
CA LYS A 386 10.56 31.42 0.52
C LYS A 386 10.47 30.39 -0.62
N HIS A 387 9.26 30.09 -1.08
CA HIS A 387 9.03 29.49 -2.40
C HIS A 387 8.85 30.60 -3.45
N PRO A 388 9.38 30.44 -4.67
CA PRO A 388 9.14 31.40 -5.77
C PRO A 388 7.68 31.34 -6.23
N MET A 389 7.00 32.49 -6.27
CA MET A 389 5.61 32.63 -6.74
C MET A 389 5.50 32.29 -8.24
N LYS A 390 4.50 31.49 -8.61
CA LYS A 390 4.12 31.23 -10.00
C LYS A 390 3.25 32.38 -10.54
N ARG A 391 3.27 32.58 -11.87
CA ARG A 391 2.63 33.71 -12.57
C ARG A 391 1.11 33.56 -12.80
N SER A 392 0.51 32.42 -12.46
CA SER A 392 -0.94 32.24 -12.48
C SER A 392 -1.35 31.25 -11.39
N PHE A 393 -2.45 31.58 -10.73
CA PHE A 393 -3.08 30.77 -9.71
C PHE A 393 -4.51 30.45 -10.19
N PRO A 394 -4.95 29.18 -10.18
CA PRO A 394 -6.37 28.88 -10.40
C PRO A 394 -7.19 29.51 -9.27
N PHE A 395 -8.39 30.02 -9.60
CA PHE A 395 -9.22 30.87 -8.73
C PHE A 395 -9.72 30.22 -7.41
N ASN A 396 -9.26 29.00 -7.07
CA ASN A 396 -9.74 28.21 -5.94
C ASN A 396 -8.57 27.88 -4.98
N ASP A 397 -7.99 28.93 -4.40
CA ASP A 397 -6.63 28.91 -3.86
C ASP A 397 -6.60 28.92 -2.31
N MET A 398 -7.27 27.97 -1.68
CA MET A 398 -6.98 27.60 -0.29
C MET A 398 -6.35 26.21 -0.25
N VAL A 399 -5.04 26.15 -0.52
CA VAL A 399 -4.24 24.94 -0.25
C VAL A 399 -4.31 24.68 1.26
N ASP A 400 -4.84 23.53 1.67
CA ASP A 400 -4.85 23.15 3.09
C ASP A 400 -3.51 22.48 3.43
N GLU A 401 -2.66 23.24 4.12
CA GLU A 401 -1.34 22.79 4.56
C GLU A 401 -1.40 21.52 5.41
N LYS A 402 -2.51 21.25 6.10
CA LYS A 402 -2.69 20.01 6.90
C LYS A 402 -2.78 18.74 6.05
N ASN A 403 -3.14 18.88 4.77
CA ASN A 403 -3.23 17.76 3.84
C ASN A 403 -1.93 17.51 3.08
N ILE A 404 -0.99 18.45 3.11
CA ILE A 404 0.28 18.33 2.39
C ILE A 404 1.20 17.38 3.16
N VAL A 405 1.69 16.37 2.46
CA VAL A 405 2.70 15.43 2.93
C VAL A 405 3.86 15.46 1.95
N ASP A 406 4.92 16.17 2.31
CA ASP A 406 6.13 16.25 1.48
C ASP A 406 7.19 15.27 2.00
N LEU A 407 7.56 14.31 1.15
CA LEU A 407 8.54 13.28 1.47
C LEU A 407 9.80 13.50 0.61
N GLN A 408 10.94 13.77 1.24
CA GLN A 408 12.16 14.23 0.56
C GLN A 408 13.23 13.15 0.29
N ASP A 409 12.94 11.88 0.57
CA ASP A 409 13.96 10.83 0.63
C ASP A 409 13.66 9.56 -0.18
N GLU A 410 12.97 9.73 -1.31
CA GLU A 410 12.66 8.65 -2.26
C GLU A 410 13.93 7.85 -2.69
N TRP A 411 15.08 8.52 -2.72
CA TRP A 411 16.36 7.96 -3.12
C TRP A 411 16.93 6.90 -2.17
N LEU A 412 16.41 6.81 -0.93
CA LEU A 412 16.80 5.78 0.04
C LEU A 412 16.27 4.38 -0.32
N TYR A 413 15.27 4.29 -1.20
CA TYR A 413 14.56 3.04 -1.49
C TYR A 413 15.04 2.37 -2.78
N HIS A 414 14.89 1.04 -2.82
CA HIS A 414 15.06 0.28 -4.04
C HIS A 414 14.03 0.71 -5.09
N LEU A 415 14.40 0.59 -6.36
CA LEU A 415 13.41 0.63 -7.42
C LEU A 415 12.57 -0.65 -7.35
N PRO A 416 11.25 -0.60 -7.55
CA PRO A 416 10.41 -1.80 -7.53
C PRO A 416 10.92 -2.89 -8.49
N PRO A 417 10.87 -4.18 -8.10
CA PRO A 417 11.49 -5.27 -8.87
C PRO A 417 10.72 -5.62 -10.13
N PHE A 418 9.47 -5.15 -10.29
CA PHE A 418 8.71 -5.28 -11.53
C PHE A 418 9.24 -4.37 -12.67
N PHE A 419 10.16 -3.44 -12.40
CA PHE A 419 10.82 -2.67 -13.44
C PHE A 419 11.99 -3.44 -14.05
N VAL A 420 11.94 -3.65 -15.37
CA VAL A 420 12.98 -4.32 -16.15
C VAL A 420 13.99 -3.28 -16.68
N PRO A 421 15.31 -3.55 -16.64
CA PRO A 421 16.30 -2.70 -17.30
C PRO A 421 16.02 -2.61 -18.80
N LYS A 422 16.18 -1.44 -19.41
CA LYS A 422 15.93 -1.24 -20.86
C LYS A 422 16.65 -2.25 -21.75
N SER A 423 17.89 -2.61 -21.39
CA SER A 423 18.71 -3.58 -22.13
C SER A 423 18.15 -5.00 -22.16
N GLN A 424 17.16 -5.33 -21.32
CA GLN A 424 16.50 -6.65 -21.29
C GLN A 424 15.10 -6.62 -21.93
N CYS A 425 14.59 -5.43 -22.29
CA CYS A 425 13.29 -5.29 -22.96
C CYS A 425 13.35 -5.63 -24.46
N GLU A 426 14.53 -5.50 -25.09
CA GLU A 426 14.72 -5.68 -26.54
C GLU A 426 15.01 -7.16 -26.90
N ASP A 427 15.70 -7.91 -26.02
CA ASP A 427 16.13 -9.30 -26.31
C ASP A 427 15.00 -10.34 -26.24
N GLU A 428 13.98 -10.18 -25.37
CA GLU A 428 12.89 -11.16 -25.22
C GLU A 428 11.73 -10.94 -26.21
N SER A 429 11.47 -9.69 -26.66
CA SER A 429 10.39 -9.42 -27.62
C SER A 429 10.71 -9.98 -29.01
N GLU A 430 11.97 -9.88 -29.44
CA GLU A 430 12.39 -10.44 -30.74
C GLU A 430 12.26 -11.96 -30.81
N GLN A 431 12.41 -12.67 -29.69
CA GLN A 431 12.35 -14.13 -29.67
C GLN A 431 10.90 -14.65 -29.78
N VAL A 432 9.95 -14.00 -29.07
CA VAL A 432 8.52 -14.36 -29.11
C VAL A 432 7.89 -14.02 -30.47
N ASP A 433 8.29 -12.92 -31.09
CA ASP A 433 7.83 -12.55 -32.44
C ASP A 433 8.41 -13.47 -33.52
N LYS A 434 9.67 -13.95 -33.37
CA LYS A 434 10.28 -14.96 -34.26
C LYS A 434 9.64 -16.35 -34.13
N ASP A 435 9.25 -16.75 -32.92
CA ASP A 435 8.57 -18.03 -32.68
C ASP A 435 7.15 -18.07 -33.30
N ARG A 436 6.47 -16.91 -33.39
CA ARG A 436 5.17 -16.79 -34.07
C ARG A 436 5.30 -16.70 -35.60
N ALA A 437 6.31 -16.00 -36.11
CA ALA A 437 6.63 -15.97 -37.54
C ALA A 437 6.97 -17.36 -38.11
N SER A 438 7.45 -18.27 -37.27
CA SER A 438 7.76 -19.66 -37.63
C SER A 438 6.53 -20.57 -37.70
N ILE A 439 5.41 -20.17 -37.10
CA ILE A 439 4.13 -20.93 -37.08
C ILE A 439 3.13 -20.35 -38.11
N SER A 440 3.26 -19.08 -38.45
CA SER A 440 2.48 -18.41 -39.50
C SER A 440 3.26 -18.37 -40.81
N GLY A 441 3.20 -19.45 -41.59
CA GLY A 441 3.79 -19.51 -42.91
C GLY A 441 3.22 -18.44 -43.86
N ASN A 442 4.13 -17.76 -44.56
CA ASN A 442 3.97 -16.94 -45.77
C ASN A 442 2.84 -15.89 -45.78
N HIS A 443 3.20 -14.63 -45.54
CA HIS A 443 2.93 -13.55 -46.49
C HIS A 443 3.94 -12.41 -46.29
N ASN A 444 4.44 -11.89 -47.41
CA ASN A 444 5.53 -10.92 -47.49
C ASN A 444 5.14 -9.57 -46.87
N THR A 445 6.13 -9.00 -46.18
CA THR A 445 6.24 -7.61 -45.74
C THR A 445 6.07 -6.60 -46.86
N GLU A 446 5.20 -5.62 -46.65
CA GLU A 446 5.41 -4.18 -46.92
C GLU A 446 4.19 -3.41 -46.39
N ASP A 447 4.41 -2.55 -45.37
CA ASP A 447 3.78 -1.25 -45.12
C ASP A 447 3.63 -0.94 -43.61
N SER A 448 4.72 -0.41 -43.04
CA SER A 448 4.75 0.14 -41.68
C SER A 448 4.12 1.54 -41.67
N GLY A 449 2.80 1.60 -41.62
CA GLY A 449 2.05 2.86 -41.54
C GLY A 449 0.58 2.72 -41.13
N VAL A 450 0.00 1.51 -41.20
CA VAL A 450 -1.46 1.30 -41.07
C VAL A 450 -1.85 0.48 -39.81
N GLU A 451 -0.90 -0.14 -39.11
CA GLU A 451 -1.20 -1.04 -37.97
C GLU A 451 -1.69 -0.36 -36.67
N GLN A 452 -1.73 0.98 -36.59
CA GLN A 452 -2.30 1.66 -35.42
C GLN A 452 -3.81 1.90 -35.52
N LYS A 453 -4.43 1.70 -36.69
CA LYS A 453 -5.88 1.88 -36.90
C LYS A 453 -6.70 0.57 -36.87
N ALA A 454 -6.05 -0.59 -36.96
CA ALA A 454 -6.74 -1.89 -37.01
C ALA A 454 -6.93 -2.56 -35.62
N SER A 455 -6.59 -1.87 -34.52
CA SER A 455 -6.69 -2.43 -33.16
C SER A 455 -8.06 -2.26 -32.49
N MET A 456 -9.05 -1.68 -33.18
CA MET A 456 -10.35 -1.32 -32.61
C MET A 456 -11.49 -2.28 -32.97
N GLU A 457 -11.30 -3.25 -33.87
CA GLU A 457 -12.36 -4.21 -34.20
C GLU A 457 -12.29 -5.50 -33.37
N LYS A 458 -13.30 -5.64 -32.50
CA LYS A 458 -13.81 -6.82 -31.77
C LYS A 458 -12.90 -7.44 -30.70
N ALA A 459 -13.00 -6.88 -29.50
CA ALA A 459 -12.66 -7.56 -28.25
C ALA A 459 -13.85 -8.42 -27.77
N SER A 460 -13.58 -9.71 -27.54
CA SER A 460 -14.52 -10.78 -27.09
C SER A 460 -15.73 -11.05 -28.00
N ASN A 461 -16.12 -12.33 -28.12
CA ASN A 461 -17.37 -12.72 -28.78
C ASN A 461 -18.61 -12.46 -27.89
N ASP A 462 -18.42 -12.03 -26.64
CA ASP A 462 -19.47 -11.66 -25.69
C ASP A 462 -19.42 -10.15 -25.41
N GLU A 463 -20.46 -9.42 -25.83
CA GLU A 463 -20.62 -7.97 -25.62
C GLU A 463 -20.68 -7.58 -24.13
N ARG A 464 -20.86 -8.55 -23.22
CA ARG A 464 -20.88 -8.36 -21.77
C ARG A 464 -19.51 -8.47 -21.11
N GLN A 465 -18.45 -8.73 -21.88
CA GLN A 465 -17.07 -8.79 -21.40
C GLN A 465 -16.23 -7.63 -21.95
N ALA A 466 -15.40 -7.02 -21.10
CA ALA A 466 -14.53 -5.92 -21.49
C ALA A 466 -13.25 -5.88 -20.64
N TRP A 467 -12.08 -6.10 -21.25
CA TRP A 467 -10.79 -6.16 -20.57
C TRP A 467 -9.77 -5.19 -21.16
N PHE A 468 -9.11 -4.41 -20.31
CA PHE A 468 -8.19 -3.35 -20.74
C PHE A 468 -6.97 -3.22 -19.84
N LYS A 469 -5.87 -2.77 -20.44
CA LYS A 469 -4.67 -2.28 -19.77
C LYS A 469 -4.44 -0.81 -20.09
N ILE A 470 -4.37 0.04 -19.08
CA ILE A 470 -4.12 1.48 -19.21
C ILE A 470 -2.78 1.81 -18.53
N ASP A 471 -1.85 2.38 -19.30
CA ASP A 471 -0.52 2.76 -18.84
C ASP A 471 -0.33 4.28 -18.85
N TYR A 472 0.16 4.82 -17.74
CA TYR A 472 0.51 6.24 -17.60
C TYR A 472 2.02 6.45 -17.74
N ARG A 473 2.42 7.20 -18.76
CA ARG A 473 3.83 7.49 -19.09
C ARG A 473 4.44 8.59 -18.21
N LYS A 474 5.77 8.65 -18.20
CA LYS A 474 6.52 9.73 -17.54
C LYS A 474 6.40 11.02 -18.37
N SER A 475 5.75 12.03 -17.82
CA SER A 475 5.66 13.37 -18.41
C SER A 475 7.08 13.93 -18.63
N LYS A 476 7.42 14.28 -19.88
CA LYS A 476 8.65 15.03 -20.19
C LYS A 476 8.41 16.51 -19.87
N SER A 477 9.48 17.22 -19.51
CA SER A 477 9.43 18.62 -19.05
C SER A 477 8.65 19.54 -19.99
N LEU A 478 7.92 20.50 -19.40
CA LEU A 478 7.07 21.58 -19.95
C LEU A 478 7.67 22.50 -21.05
N LYS A 479 8.74 22.12 -21.75
CA LYS A 479 9.33 22.93 -22.82
C LYS A 479 8.73 22.67 -24.21
N ASP A 480 8.00 21.58 -24.39
CA ASP A 480 7.33 21.25 -25.65
C ASP A 480 5.81 21.41 -25.44
N SER A 481 5.24 22.50 -25.95
CA SER A 481 3.87 22.94 -25.67
C SER A 481 2.76 22.13 -26.33
N ASN A 482 3.05 20.97 -26.95
CA ASN A 482 2.07 20.16 -27.69
C ASN A 482 1.91 18.73 -27.17
N PHE A 483 2.31 18.41 -25.94
CA PHE A 483 2.25 17.03 -25.45
C PHE A 483 0.98 16.78 -24.61
N VAL A 484 -0.04 16.18 -25.23
CA VAL A 484 -1.11 15.47 -24.51
C VAL A 484 -0.41 14.39 -23.67
N ASP A 485 -0.57 14.46 -22.35
CA ASP A 485 0.02 13.54 -21.37
C ASP A 485 -0.68 12.17 -21.52
N SER A 486 -0.39 11.46 -22.63
CA SER A 486 -1.23 10.35 -23.10
C SER A 486 -1.11 9.12 -22.21
N ALA A 487 -2.21 8.81 -21.53
CA ALA A 487 -2.47 7.46 -21.08
C ALA A 487 -2.58 6.58 -22.34
N SER A 488 -1.97 5.40 -22.35
CA SER A 488 -2.12 4.45 -23.46
C SER A 488 -2.98 3.29 -22.99
N MET A 489 -4.12 3.09 -23.66
CA MET A 489 -5.05 1.99 -23.43
C MET A 489 -4.80 0.89 -24.47
N GLU A 490 -4.74 -0.36 -24.02
CA GLU A 490 -4.60 -1.56 -24.87
C GLU A 490 -5.71 -2.54 -24.46
N ALA A 491 -6.59 -2.90 -25.41
CA ALA A 491 -7.62 -3.92 -25.20
C ALA A 491 -6.99 -5.31 -25.07
N ILE A 492 -7.61 -6.17 -24.27
CA ILE A 492 -7.14 -7.54 -23.99
C ILE A 492 -8.26 -8.48 -24.38
N SER A 493 -7.97 -9.44 -25.25
CA SER A 493 -8.97 -10.45 -25.66
C SER A 493 -8.58 -11.86 -25.24
N THR A 494 -7.28 -12.12 -25.08
CA THR A 494 -6.77 -13.47 -24.82
C THR A 494 -5.72 -13.50 -23.71
N GLU A 495 -5.52 -14.68 -23.12
CA GLU A 495 -4.39 -14.94 -22.22
C GLU A 495 -3.03 -14.62 -22.89
N ALA A 496 -2.89 -14.90 -24.19
CA ALA A 496 -1.66 -14.63 -24.94
C ALA A 496 -1.31 -13.14 -24.97
N ASP A 497 -2.31 -12.24 -24.99
CA ASP A 497 -2.09 -10.80 -24.92
C ASP A 497 -1.43 -10.39 -23.60
N ILE A 498 -1.89 -10.96 -22.48
CA ILE A 498 -1.32 -10.68 -21.16
C ILE A 498 0.12 -11.18 -21.08
N HIS A 499 0.39 -12.40 -21.55
CA HIS A 499 1.76 -12.93 -21.59
C HIS A 499 2.69 -12.06 -22.43
N ARG A 500 2.23 -11.57 -23.60
CA ARG A 500 2.97 -10.62 -24.44
C ARG A 500 3.26 -9.31 -23.69
N ILE A 501 2.28 -8.74 -23.01
CA ILE A 501 2.44 -7.49 -22.24
C ILE A 501 3.44 -7.67 -21.09
N ILE A 502 3.41 -8.81 -20.40
CA ILE A 502 4.33 -9.10 -19.30
C ILE A 502 5.74 -9.37 -19.83
N ALA A 503 5.89 -10.08 -20.97
CA ALA A 503 7.17 -10.35 -21.60
C ALA A 503 7.88 -9.08 -22.10
N ARG A 504 7.15 -8.09 -22.64
CA ARG A 504 7.69 -6.78 -23.03
C ARG A 504 8.37 -6.03 -21.87
N GLY A 505 8.02 -6.37 -20.63
CA GLY A 505 8.56 -5.74 -19.43
C GLY A 505 8.05 -4.31 -19.20
N ARG A 506 8.12 -3.89 -17.94
CA ARG A 506 7.71 -2.55 -17.51
C ARG A 506 8.96 -1.70 -17.24
N THR A 507 9.02 -0.49 -17.77
CA THR A 507 10.11 0.48 -17.56
C THR A 507 9.56 1.79 -16.99
N LEU A 508 10.46 2.66 -16.52
CA LEU A 508 10.08 3.96 -15.97
C LEU A 508 9.52 4.92 -17.02
N GLU A 509 9.90 4.74 -18.29
CA GLU A 509 9.42 5.57 -19.39
C GLU A 509 8.08 5.10 -19.93
N ASN A 510 7.87 3.79 -20.06
CA ASN A 510 6.70 3.23 -20.74
C ASN A 510 5.44 3.20 -19.86
N ALA A 511 5.57 2.88 -18.56
CA ALA A 511 4.41 2.68 -17.69
C ALA A 511 4.80 2.91 -16.23
N LYS A 512 4.76 4.18 -15.80
CA LYS A 512 5.04 4.54 -14.41
C LYS A 512 3.92 4.07 -13.48
N LYS A 513 2.67 4.20 -13.94
CA LYS A 513 1.45 3.73 -13.27
C LYS A 513 0.67 2.87 -14.26
N ARG A 514 0.05 1.79 -13.79
CA ARG A 514 -0.66 0.81 -14.64
C ARG A 514 -2.00 0.46 -14.03
N TRP A 515 -3.04 0.40 -14.84
CA TRP A 515 -4.38 -0.04 -14.46
C TRP A 515 -4.81 -1.19 -15.34
N TRP A 516 -5.12 -2.32 -14.72
CA TRP A 516 -5.79 -3.45 -15.34
C TRP A 516 -7.27 -3.40 -14.96
N MET A 517 -8.14 -3.46 -15.96
CA MET A 517 -9.59 -3.49 -15.78
C MET A 517 -10.12 -4.77 -16.40
N PHE A 518 -10.78 -5.59 -15.59
CA PHE A 518 -11.46 -6.80 -16.04
C PHE A 518 -12.94 -6.70 -15.69
N GLN A 519 -13.80 -6.83 -16.70
CA GLN A 519 -15.25 -6.91 -16.54
C GLN A 519 -15.78 -8.15 -17.23
N SER A 520 -16.59 -8.91 -16.50
CA SER A 520 -17.19 -10.15 -16.97
C SER A 520 -18.58 -10.36 -16.37
N PRO A 521 -19.44 -11.19 -16.98
CA PRO A 521 -20.70 -11.61 -16.37
C PRO A 521 -20.54 -12.35 -15.05
N HIS A 522 -19.52 -13.20 -14.94
CA HIS A 522 -19.30 -14.06 -13.78
C HIS A 522 -17.94 -13.80 -13.10
N PRO A 523 -17.85 -13.78 -11.75
CA PRO A 523 -16.60 -13.50 -11.03
C PRO A 523 -15.44 -14.43 -11.39
N SER A 524 -15.71 -15.71 -11.70
CA SER A 524 -14.67 -16.69 -12.03
C SER A 524 -13.99 -16.43 -13.38
N GLU A 525 -14.63 -15.69 -14.28
CA GLU A 525 -14.08 -15.37 -15.61
C GLU A 525 -12.95 -14.33 -15.52
N ASN A 526 -12.93 -13.53 -14.46
CA ASN A 526 -11.86 -12.57 -14.16
C ASN A 526 -10.53 -13.25 -13.74
N ARG A 527 -10.41 -14.58 -13.83
CA ARG A 527 -9.21 -15.36 -13.46
C ARG A 527 -7.95 -14.92 -14.20
N LEU A 528 -8.08 -14.36 -15.41
CA LEU A 528 -6.95 -13.84 -16.18
C LEU A 528 -6.16 -12.75 -15.43
N CYS A 529 -6.76 -12.08 -14.45
CA CYS A 529 -6.04 -11.12 -13.62
C CYS A 529 -4.81 -11.74 -12.92
N LEU A 530 -4.81 -13.05 -12.61
CA LEU A 530 -3.70 -13.77 -11.98
C LEU A 530 -2.43 -13.78 -12.84
N LEU A 531 -2.57 -13.59 -14.16
CA LEU A 531 -1.45 -13.56 -15.11
C LEU A 531 -0.77 -12.19 -15.19
N THR A 532 -1.30 -11.17 -14.52
CA THR A 532 -0.78 -9.79 -14.57
C THR A 532 0.45 -9.54 -13.68
N ILE A 533 1.00 -10.59 -13.05
CA ILE A 533 2.20 -10.50 -12.20
C ILE A 533 3.44 -10.42 -13.08
N SER A 534 4.31 -9.45 -12.79
CA SER A 534 5.60 -9.32 -13.49
C SER A 534 6.58 -10.42 -13.06
N LYS A 535 7.37 -10.97 -13.99
CA LYS A 535 8.34 -12.07 -13.74
C LYS A 535 9.26 -11.83 -12.52
N GLY A 536 9.60 -10.57 -12.22
CA GLY A 536 10.50 -10.19 -11.12
C GLY A 536 9.84 -10.04 -9.74
N GLU A 537 8.51 -10.05 -9.63
CA GLU A 537 7.78 -9.77 -8.38
C GLU A 537 7.10 -11.03 -7.85
N LYS A 538 7.74 -11.66 -6.85
CA LYS A 538 7.27 -12.91 -6.25
C LYS A 538 6.38 -12.69 -5.03
N ARG A 539 6.42 -11.51 -4.41
CA ARG A 539 5.71 -11.23 -3.16
C ARG A 539 4.21 -10.99 -3.39
N GLU A 540 3.85 -10.50 -4.58
CA GLU A 540 2.48 -10.15 -4.94
C GLU A 540 1.60 -11.36 -5.26
N LYS A 541 2.18 -12.55 -5.50
CA LYS A 541 1.43 -13.72 -5.95
C LYS A 541 0.30 -14.11 -4.99
N TYR A 542 0.62 -14.30 -3.71
CA TYR A 542 -0.37 -14.68 -2.70
C TYR A 542 -1.44 -13.60 -2.51
N ALA A 543 -1.05 -12.32 -2.60
CA ALA A 543 -1.98 -11.23 -2.42
C ALA A 543 -2.96 -11.12 -3.60
N LEU A 544 -2.49 -11.39 -4.82
CA LEU A 544 -3.33 -11.40 -6.02
C LEU A 544 -4.25 -12.64 -6.08
N GLU A 545 -3.76 -13.80 -5.65
CA GLU A 545 -4.60 -14.99 -5.46
C GLU A 545 -5.70 -14.73 -4.43
N ALA A 546 -5.36 -14.07 -3.31
CA ALA A 546 -6.33 -13.70 -2.30
C ALA A 546 -7.36 -12.68 -2.81
N LEU A 547 -6.94 -11.69 -3.62
CA LEU A 547 -7.83 -10.76 -4.32
C LEU A 547 -8.83 -11.52 -5.19
N PHE A 548 -8.34 -12.43 -6.05
CA PHE A 548 -9.21 -13.20 -6.93
C PHE A 548 -10.16 -14.12 -6.16
N ASN A 549 -9.67 -14.83 -5.13
CA ASN A 549 -10.50 -15.72 -4.32
C ASN A 549 -11.64 -14.96 -3.62
N ARG A 550 -11.37 -13.77 -3.05
CA ARG A 550 -12.40 -12.90 -2.46
C ARG A 550 -13.39 -12.37 -3.50
N HIS A 551 -12.89 -12.03 -4.70
CA HIS A 551 -13.75 -11.62 -5.80
C HIS A 551 -14.66 -12.77 -6.25
N GLN A 552 -14.11 -13.97 -6.40
CA GLN A 552 -14.84 -15.17 -6.80
C GLN A 552 -15.90 -15.58 -5.76
N SER A 553 -15.56 -15.53 -4.47
CA SER A 553 -16.51 -15.80 -3.37
C SER A 553 -17.50 -14.65 -3.14
N SER A 554 -17.32 -13.51 -3.82
CA SER A 554 -18.09 -12.29 -3.62
C SER A 554 -18.11 -11.83 -2.15
N GLU A 555 -16.95 -11.92 -1.50
CA GLU A 555 -16.76 -11.52 -0.10
C GLU A 555 -16.57 -9.99 -0.01
N ASN A 556 -17.30 -9.36 0.91
CA ASN A 556 -17.10 -7.95 1.25
C ASN A 556 -15.82 -7.80 2.09
N PHE A 557 -14.88 -6.97 1.64
CA PHE A 557 -13.56 -6.87 2.26
C PHE A 557 -12.95 -5.49 2.08
N PHE A 558 -12.20 -5.02 3.07
CA PHE A 558 -11.44 -3.78 3.00
C PHE A 558 -10.06 -3.94 3.64
N LEU A 559 -9.03 -3.48 2.95
CA LEU A 559 -7.66 -3.40 3.43
C LEU A 559 -7.06 -2.05 3.05
N ASP A 560 -6.35 -1.43 3.98
CA ASP A 560 -5.58 -0.22 3.72
C ASP A 560 -4.31 -0.24 4.57
N GLN A 561 -3.19 -0.56 3.94
CA GLN A 561 -1.91 -0.78 4.60
C GLN A 561 -0.84 0.11 3.98
N THR A 562 -0.13 0.86 4.82
CA THR A 562 1.08 1.60 4.47
C THR A 562 2.24 1.07 5.29
N MET A 563 3.40 0.96 4.67
CA MET A 563 4.66 0.67 5.35
C MET A 563 5.75 1.57 4.75
N ALA A 564 6.00 2.71 5.40
CA ALA A 564 7.01 3.66 4.93
C ALA A 564 8.39 3.01 4.80
N GLU A 565 8.78 2.16 5.75
CA GLU A 565 10.09 1.49 5.79
C GLU A 565 10.41 0.66 4.54
N LEU A 566 9.38 0.04 3.96
CA LEU A 566 9.48 -0.78 2.75
C LEU A 566 9.12 -0.01 1.48
N ASN A 567 8.75 1.28 1.62
CA ASN A 567 8.16 2.10 0.55
C ASN A 567 6.99 1.40 -0.12
N MET A 568 6.07 0.88 0.69
CA MET A 568 4.93 0.10 0.23
C MET A 568 3.62 0.75 0.66
N TRP A 569 2.65 0.64 -0.22
CA TRP A 569 1.27 0.96 0.07
C TRP A 569 0.35 0.00 -0.68
N HIS A 570 -0.69 -0.47 0.01
CA HIS A 570 -1.74 -1.34 -0.51
C HIS A 570 -3.11 -0.81 -0.08
N THR A 571 -4.04 -0.75 -1.02
CA THR A 571 -5.47 -0.55 -0.73
C THR A 571 -6.25 -1.61 -1.48
N GLU A 572 -7.20 -2.24 -0.82
CA GLU A 572 -8.12 -3.19 -1.44
C GLU A 572 -9.54 -2.93 -0.95
N LEU A 573 -10.50 -2.96 -1.88
CA LEU A 573 -11.91 -2.85 -1.57
C LEU A 573 -12.69 -3.86 -2.41
N HIS A 574 -13.54 -4.63 -1.74
CA HIS A 574 -14.52 -5.51 -2.35
C HIS A 574 -15.90 -5.12 -1.84
N LEU A 575 -16.79 -4.84 -2.78
CA LEU A 575 -18.19 -4.62 -2.52
C LEU A 575 -19.00 -5.58 -3.36
N SER A 576 -19.90 -6.29 -2.69
CA SER A 576 -20.86 -7.17 -3.32
C SER A 576 -22.28 -6.73 -2.98
N PHE A 577 -23.17 -6.80 -3.95
CA PHE A 577 -24.57 -6.38 -3.82
C PHE A 577 -25.42 -7.13 -4.84
N HIS A 578 -26.72 -6.85 -4.91
CA HIS A 578 -27.63 -7.62 -5.76
C HIS A 578 -28.18 -6.76 -6.90
N THR A 579 -28.54 -7.40 -8.01
CA THR A 579 -29.37 -6.84 -9.07
C THR A 579 -30.58 -7.72 -9.33
N CYS A 580 -31.68 -7.12 -9.79
CA CYS A 580 -32.81 -7.86 -10.35
C CYS A 580 -32.38 -8.49 -11.67
N TYR A 581 -32.51 -9.81 -11.82
CA TYR A 581 -32.15 -10.49 -13.06
C TYR A 581 -33.39 -10.70 -13.94
N SER A 582 -33.46 -9.99 -15.06
CA SER A 582 -34.49 -10.19 -16.09
C SER A 582 -33.98 -11.21 -17.12
N SER A 583 -34.26 -12.50 -16.92
CA SER A 583 -34.11 -13.45 -18.03
C SER A 583 -35.35 -13.33 -18.90
N GLU A 584 -35.24 -12.71 -20.07
CA GLU A 584 -36.02 -13.20 -21.22
C GLU A 584 -35.41 -14.55 -21.60
N GLU A 585 -36.25 -15.55 -21.84
CA GLU A 585 -35.83 -16.90 -22.18
C GLU A 585 -35.10 -16.89 -23.53
N GLU A 586 -33.77 -17.01 -23.54
CA GLU A 586 -33.07 -17.59 -24.70
C GLU A 586 -33.30 -19.11 -24.65
N ASP A 587 -34.24 -19.56 -25.48
CA ASP A 587 -34.41 -20.91 -26.00
C ASP A 587 -33.89 -22.06 -25.11
N GLY A 588 -34.77 -22.56 -24.23
CA GLY A 588 -34.90 -23.99 -23.91
C GLY A 588 -33.67 -24.73 -23.37
N ARG A 589 -32.54 -24.06 -23.13
CA ARG A 589 -31.42 -24.60 -22.38
C ARG A 589 -31.54 -24.04 -20.98
N GLU A 590 -32.27 -24.75 -20.13
CA GLU A 590 -31.83 -24.82 -18.75
C GLU A 590 -30.35 -25.19 -18.82
N ILE A 591 -29.46 -24.25 -18.47
CA ILE A 591 -28.12 -24.64 -18.04
C ILE A 591 -28.38 -25.36 -16.71
N GLU A 592 -28.76 -26.64 -16.81
CA GLU A 592 -28.82 -27.60 -15.72
C GLU A 592 -27.45 -27.54 -15.04
N GLY A 593 -27.38 -26.83 -13.92
CA GLY A 593 -26.26 -26.93 -12.99
C GLY A 593 -25.88 -25.67 -12.20
N TRP A 594 -26.39 -24.47 -12.53
CA TRP A 594 -25.81 -23.23 -11.98
C TRP A 594 -26.87 -22.34 -11.33
N SER A 595 -27.58 -22.87 -10.33
CA SER A 595 -28.06 -22.03 -9.23
C SER A 595 -26.87 -21.81 -8.29
N ASP A 596 -26.26 -20.64 -8.29
CA ASP A 596 -25.30 -20.30 -7.25
C ASP A 596 -26.04 -20.38 -5.90
N GLN A 597 -25.42 -21.01 -4.90
CA GLN A 597 -25.98 -21.17 -3.55
C GLN A 597 -26.33 -19.82 -2.88
N ASN A 598 -25.89 -18.72 -3.49
CA ASN A 598 -26.02 -17.34 -3.06
C ASN A 598 -27.15 -16.54 -3.72
N ASP A 599 -27.84 -17.07 -4.73
CA ASP A 599 -28.97 -16.38 -5.36
C ASP A 599 -30.16 -16.25 -4.37
N ILE A 600 -30.88 -15.12 -4.46
CA ILE A 600 -32.12 -14.91 -3.70
C ILE A 600 -33.30 -14.99 -4.67
N ILE A 601 -34.12 -16.01 -4.50
CA ILE A 601 -35.30 -16.26 -5.35
C ILE A 601 -36.52 -15.80 -4.56
N PHE A 602 -37.12 -14.68 -4.96
CA PHE A 602 -38.35 -14.20 -4.35
C PHE A 602 -39.53 -15.01 -4.90
N PRO A 603 -40.31 -15.69 -4.04
CA PRO A 603 -41.49 -16.42 -4.48
C PRO A 603 -42.53 -15.45 -5.04
N SER A 604 -43.31 -15.91 -6.00
CA SER A 604 -44.52 -15.19 -6.39
C SER A 604 -45.54 -15.23 -5.25
N LEU A 605 -46.14 -14.09 -4.95
CA LEU A 605 -47.26 -14.00 -3.99
C LEU A 605 -48.60 -14.31 -4.66
N ILE A 606 -48.67 -14.26 -5.99
CA ILE A 606 -49.86 -14.51 -6.81
C ILE A 606 -49.69 -15.83 -7.57
N GLU A 607 -50.77 -16.61 -7.62
CA GLU A 607 -50.80 -17.86 -8.39
C GLU A 607 -50.63 -17.59 -9.89
N GLY A 608 -49.68 -18.28 -10.54
CA GLY A 608 -49.40 -18.13 -11.98
C GLY A 608 -48.36 -17.06 -12.36
N GLU A 609 -47.97 -16.17 -11.46
CA GLU A 609 -46.86 -15.22 -11.70
C GLU A 609 -45.49 -15.90 -11.52
N LYS A 610 -44.52 -15.53 -12.38
CA LYS A 610 -43.14 -16.06 -12.30
C LYS A 610 -42.40 -15.41 -11.12
N PRO A 611 -41.62 -16.17 -10.33
CA PRO A 611 -40.75 -15.61 -9.29
C PRO A 611 -39.67 -14.73 -9.92
N PHE A 612 -39.27 -13.66 -9.24
CA PHE A 612 -38.11 -12.86 -9.67
C PHE A 612 -36.87 -13.24 -8.88
N ARG A 613 -35.70 -13.14 -9.53
CA ARG A 613 -34.42 -13.59 -8.98
C ARG A 613 -33.49 -12.40 -8.78
N LEU A 614 -32.76 -12.41 -7.67
CA LEU A 614 -31.66 -11.52 -7.43
C LEU A 614 -30.34 -12.26 -7.60
N LYS A 615 -29.48 -11.73 -8.47
CA LYS A 615 -28.11 -12.21 -8.65
C LYS A 615 -27.11 -11.26 -8.02
N LYS A 616 -25.97 -11.79 -7.60
CA LYS A 616 -24.91 -11.03 -6.96
C LYS A 616 -24.02 -10.34 -8.00
N ILE A 617 -23.77 -9.05 -7.79
CA ILE A 617 -22.75 -8.24 -8.47
C ILE A 617 -21.56 -8.12 -7.51
N THR A 618 -20.35 -8.22 -8.05
CA THR A 618 -19.12 -8.04 -7.27
C THR A 618 -18.20 -7.05 -7.95
N MET A 619 -17.88 -5.96 -7.25
CA MET A 619 -16.94 -4.94 -7.71
C MET A 619 -15.75 -4.90 -6.76
N SER A 620 -14.56 -5.03 -7.32
CA SER A 620 -13.33 -5.16 -6.55
C SER A 620 -12.22 -4.34 -7.18
N PHE A 621 -11.42 -3.69 -6.36
CA PHE A 621 -10.15 -3.15 -6.82
C PHE A 621 -9.05 -3.31 -5.79
N ARG A 622 -7.84 -3.53 -6.28
CA ARG A 622 -6.62 -3.55 -5.48
C ARG A 622 -5.59 -2.65 -6.10
N PHE A 623 -5.05 -1.78 -5.27
CA PHE A 623 -3.86 -1.04 -5.60
C PHE A 623 -2.65 -1.56 -4.86
N GLU A 624 -1.54 -1.57 -5.57
CA GLU A 624 -0.22 -1.88 -5.05
C GLU A 624 0.74 -0.82 -5.56
N GLY A 625 1.37 -0.09 -4.66
CA GLY A 625 2.21 1.02 -5.05
C GLY A 625 3.22 1.40 -4.00
N ASP A 626 3.92 2.50 -4.29
CA ASP A 626 4.92 3.04 -3.40
C ASP A 626 4.35 4.16 -2.52
N PHE A 627 4.97 4.37 -1.37
CA PHE A 627 4.55 5.35 -0.37
C PHE A 627 4.63 6.80 -0.89
N PHE A 628 5.40 7.05 -1.96
CA PHE A 628 5.53 8.36 -2.60
C PHE A 628 4.52 8.61 -3.74
N ASP A 629 3.59 7.67 -4.01
CA ASP A 629 2.64 7.73 -5.14
C ASP A 629 3.33 8.04 -6.48
N ARG A 630 4.54 7.49 -6.65
CA ARG A 630 5.29 7.59 -7.90
C ARG A 630 4.86 6.49 -8.84
N TYR A 631 4.70 5.29 -8.33
CA TYR A 631 4.47 4.04 -9.03
C TYR A 631 3.33 3.29 -8.36
N TRP A 632 2.41 2.78 -9.16
CA TRP A 632 1.41 1.84 -8.69
C TRP A 632 0.88 0.97 -9.82
N THR A 633 0.26 -0.14 -9.42
CA THR A 633 -0.55 -1.02 -10.24
C THR A 633 -1.94 -1.08 -9.61
N CYS A 634 -2.97 -0.78 -10.37
CA CYS A 634 -4.36 -0.99 -10.00
C CYS A 634 -4.89 -2.21 -10.76
N ARG A 635 -5.56 -3.13 -10.07
CA ARG A 635 -6.28 -4.24 -10.66
C ARG A 635 -7.73 -4.12 -10.24
N GLN A 636 -8.61 -3.82 -11.18
CA GLN A 636 -10.05 -3.73 -10.99
C GLN A 636 -10.71 -4.95 -11.61
N LEU A 637 -11.56 -5.62 -10.84
CA LEU A 637 -12.34 -6.78 -11.23
C LEU A 637 -13.82 -6.45 -10.98
N ASN A 638 -14.63 -6.46 -12.03
CA ASN A 638 -16.08 -6.29 -11.92
C ASN A 638 -16.77 -7.53 -12.48
N ALA A 639 -17.79 -8.00 -11.78
CA ALA A 639 -18.66 -9.08 -12.20
C ALA A 639 -20.11 -8.59 -12.18
N ASP A 640 -20.71 -8.45 -13.37
CA ASP A 640 -22.08 -7.95 -13.56
C ASP A 640 -22.86 -8.89 -14.50
N PRO A 641 -23.79 -9.72 -13.97
CA PRO A 641 -24.54 -10.70 -14.75
C PRO A 641 -25.35 -10.10 -15.91
N GLU A 642 -25.79 -8.85 -15.79
CA GLU A 642 -26.55 -8.17 -16.85
C GLU A 642 -25.66 -7.47 -17.88
N GLY A 643 -24.35 -7.40 -17.62
CA GLY A 643 -23.37 -6.76 -18.49
C GLY A 643 -23.58 -5.26 -18.66
N ARG A 644 -24.35 -4.60 -17.78
CA ARG A 644 -24.65 -3.16 -17.91
C ARG A 644 -23.38 -2.33 -17.78
N LEU A 645 -22.49 -2.71 -16.86
CA LEU A 645 -21.18 -2.07 -16.71
C LEU A 645 -20.31 -2.17 -17.98
N ALA A 646 -20.31 -3.32 -18.66
CA ALA A 646 -19.56 -3.52 -19.89
C ALA A 646 -20.17 -2.74 -21.06
N LYS A 647 -21.51 -2.70 -21.14
CA LYS A 647 -22.25 -1.91 -22.14
C LYS A 647 -22.00 -0.42 -22.02
N ASP A 648 -21.99 0.14 -20.81
CA ASP A 648 -21.70 1.56 -20.59
C ASP A 648 -20.28 1.94 -21.07
N LEU A 649 -19.32 1.02 -20.89
CA LEU A 649 -17.94 1.22 -21.36
C LEU A 649 -17.80 1.07 -22.87
N ASN A 650 -18.45 0.05 -23.45
CA ASN A 650 -18.40 -0.20 -24.88
C ASN A 650 -19.16 0.88 -25.67
N ALA A 651 -20.28 1.40 -25.16
CA ALA A 651 -21.03 2.51 -25.75
C ALA A 651 -20.20 3.82 -25.74
N GLY A 652 -19.48 4.09 -24.65
CA GLY A 652 -18.55 5.21 -24.58
C GLY A 652 -17.36 5.12 -25.55
N ALA A 653 -17.02 3.92 -26.02
CA ALA A 653 -15.96 3.67 -26.99
C ALA A 653 -16.46 3.59 -28.45
N ALA A 654 -17.71 3.18 -28.68
CA ALA A 654 -18.31 3.01 -30.01
C ALA A 654 -18.85 4.34 -30.62
N GLU A 655 -19.26 5.31 -29.79
CA GLU A 655 -19.64 6.66 -30.27
C GLU A 655 -18.47 7.45 -30.89
N ASP A 656 -17.23 6.96 -30.75
CA ASP A 656 -15.99 7.56 -31.30
C ASP A 656 -15.75 7.21 -32.79
N GLU A 657 -16.50 6.26 -33.37
CA GLU A 657 -16.29 5.76 -34.75
C GLU A 657 -17.39 6.16 -35.76
N GLY A 658 -18.47 6.79 -35.30
CA GLY A 658 -19.73 6.87 -36.05
C GLY A 658 -20.18 8.24 -36.53
N ASN A 659 -19.32 9.10 -37.11
CA ASN A 659 -19.84 10.17 -37.99
C ASN A 659 -18.79 10.76 -38.97
N GLU A 660 -18.30 9.95 -39.91
CA GLU A 660 -17.71 10.45 -41.16
C GLU A 660 -18.27 9.68 -42.37
N SER A 661 -19.57 9.82 -42.59
CA SER A 661 -20.17 9.52 -43.89
C SER A 661 -20.92 10.76 -44.37
N ARG A 662 -20.16 11.66 -45.01
CA ARG A 662 -20.71 12.71 -45.88
C ARG A 662 -21.37 12.03 -47.08
N SER A 663 -22.69 11.93 -47.07
CA SER A 663 -23.46 11.89 -48.31
C SER A 663 -23.54 13.32 -48.84
N ASP A 664 -22.80 13.53 -49.93
CA ASP A 664 -22.84 14.71 -50.78
C ASP A 664 -24.15 14.66 -51.58
N ASP A 665 -25.16 15.43 -51.15
CA ASP A 665 -26.19 15.93 -52.05
C ASP A 665 -26.74 17.25 -51.51
N GLY A 666 -26.95 18.19 -52.42
CA GLY A 666 -26.93 19.61 -52.11
C GLY A 666 -28.27 20.27 -51.77
N SER A 667 -28.16 21.59 -51.70
CA SER A 667 -29.19 22.65 -51.72
C SER A 667 -29.89 23.02 -50.40
N ASP A 668 -29.65 24.30 -50.08
CA ASP A 668 -30.60 25.33 -49.64
C ASP A 668 -31.23 25.26 -48.25
N ALA A 669 -30.70 26.18 -47.42
CA ALA A 669 -31.41 27.18 -46.63
C ALA A 669 -32.28 26.76 -45.42
N ASP A 670 -31.98 27.51 -44.35
CA ASP A 670 -32.80 27.91 -43.20
C ASP A 670 -32.81 27.03 -41.93
N ASP A 671 -32.35 27.73 -40.88
CA ASP A 671 -32.70 27.69 -39.46
C ASP A 671 -32.31 26.51 -38.53
N ASP A 672 -31.82 26.97 -37.37
CA ASP A 672 -31.87 26.43 -36.01
C ASP A 672 -30.84 25.39 -35.54
N ASP A 673 -30.11 25.85 -34.50
CA ASP A 673 -29.64 25.14 -33.30
C ASP A 673 -29.06 23.74 -33.46
N ASP A 674 -27.73 23.61 -33.39
CA ASP A 674 -27.08 22.36 -32.98
C ASP A 674 -25.64 22.59 -32.48
N GLY A 675 -25.53 23.06 -31.24
CA GLY A 675 -24.29 23.09 -30.46
C GLY A 675 -24.16 21.89 -29.53
N TYR A 676 -24.20 20.64 -30.03
CA TYR A 676 -24.23 19.46 -29.14
C TYR A 676 -23.40 18.23 -29.50
N ASN A 677 -22.44 18.27 -30.45
CA ASN A 677 -21.65 17.05 -30.77
C ASN A 677 -20.12 17.15 -30.69
N GLU A 678 -19.52 18.28 -30.33
CA GLU A 678 -18.04 18.39 -30.22
C GLU A 678 -17.49 18.18 -28.79
N VAL A 679 -18.34 17.81 -27.82
CA VAL A 679 -18.01 17.89 -26.37
C VAL A 679 -17.55 16.58 -25.71
N LYS A 680 -17.85 15.39 -26.27
CA LYS A 680 -17.64 14.11 -25.53
C LYS A 680 -16.23 13.51 -25.63
N ILE A 681 -15.54 13.59 -26.78
CA ILE A 681 -14.19 13.02 -26.97
C ILE A 681 -13.18 13.61 -25.97
N HIS A 682 -13.38 14.88 -25.62
CA HIS A 682 -12.52 15.58 -24.67
C HIS A 682 -12.74 15.14 -23.21
N GLU A 683 -13.84 14.44 -22.89
CA GLU A 683 -14.25 14.09 -21.54
C GLU A 683 -13.53 12.84 -21.01
N TRP A 684 -13.42 11.76 -21.80
CA TRP A 684 -12.68 10.55 -21.41
C TRP A 684 -11.19 10.82 -21.23
N ASP A 685 -10.58 11.58 -22.13
CA ASP A 685 -9.19 12.02 -21.99
C ASP A 685 -8.99 12.89 -20.74
N ARG A 686 -9.94 13.79 -20.43
CA ARG A 686 -9.92 14.57 -19.18
C ARG A 686 -10.05 13.68 -17.94
N VAL A 687 -10.90 12.65 -17.98
CA VAL A 687 -11.10 11.68 -16.90
C VAL A 687 -9.82 10.88 -16.67
N LEU A 688 -9.23 10.31 -17.73
CA LEU A 688 -8.01 9.52 -17.65
C LEU A 688 -6.82 10.35 -17.14
N VAL A 689 -6.67 11.60 -17.60
CA VAL A 689 -5.62 12.52 -17.14
C VAL A 689 -5.72 12.78 -15.63
N ASN A 690 -6.94 12.86 -15.09
CA ASN A 690 -7.17 13.08 -13.66
C ASN A 690 -6.95 11.81 -12.84
N MET A 691 -7.23 10.63 -13.39
CA MET A 691 -7.05 9.32 -12.73
C MET A 691 -5.59 8.89 -12.56
N LYS A 692 -4.60 9.67 -13.07
CA LYS A 692 -3.17 9.45 -12.80
C LYS A 692 -2.84 9.51 -11.31
N GLN A 693 -3.61 10.23 -10.48
CA GLN A 693 -3.38 10.27 -9.04
C GLN A 693 -4.17 9.18 -8.31
N ARG A 694 -3.47 8.45 -7.44
CA ARG A 694 -4.03 7.31 -6.70
C ARG A 694 -5.29 7.67 -5.92
N LYS A 695 -5.23 8.74 -5.12
CA LYS A 695 -6.33 9.20 -4.27
C LYS A 695 -7.57 9.59 -5.08
N VAL A 696 -7.37 10.11 -6.28
CA VAL A 696 -8.44 10.48 -7.22
C VAL A 696 -9.10 9.21 -7.75
N MET A 697 -8.29 8.24 -8.19
CA MET A 697 -8.75 6.98 -8.74
C MET A 697 -9.45 6.08 -7.69
N GLU A 698 -8.91 5.99 -6.47
CA GLU A 698 -9.58 5.32 -5.33
C GLU A 698 -11.01 5.87 -5.12
N ILE A 699 -11.16 7.20 -5.13
CA ILE A 699 -12.46 7.85 -4.95
C ILE A 699 -13.37 7.56 -6.14
N ALA A 700 -12.86 7.70 -7.37
CA ALA A 700 -13.63 7.44 -8.58
C ALA A 700 -14.17 6.00 -8.63
N LEU A 701 -13.31 4.99 -8.41
CA LEU A 701 -13.71 3.59 -8.40
C LEU A 701 -14.75 3.28 -7.29
N SER A 702 -14.55 3.85 -6.10
CA SER A 702 -15.53 3.69 -5.01
C SER A 702 -16.87 4.39 -5.29
N ASN A 703 -16.85 5.55 -5.96
CA ASN A 703 -18.07 6.26 -6.38
C ASN A 703 -18.84 5.39 -7.37
N THR A 704 -18.18 4.83 -8.39
CA THR A 704 -18.82 3.94 -9.37
C THR A 704 -19.49 2.75 -8.70
N ALA A 705 -18.80 2.11 -7.74
CA ALA A 705 -19.37 0.98 -7.00
C ALA A 705 -20.58 1.38 -6.14
N LEU A 706 -20.50 2.49 -5.40
CA LEU A 706 -21.58 2.97 -4.53
C LEU A 706 -22.80 3.48 -5.31
N MET A 707 -22.58 4.17 -6.43
CA MET A 707 -23.66 4.61 -7.31
C MET A 707 -24.38 3.41 -7.94
N SER A 708 -23.62 2.41 -8.42
CA SER A 708 -24.19 1.17 -8.95
C SER A 708 -25.02 0.47 -7.88
N MET A 709 -24.47 0.33 -6.67
CA MET A 709 -25.15 -0.30 -5.55
C MET A 709 -26.45 0.42 -5.15
N ASN A 710 -26.46 1.76 -5.13
CA ASN A 710 -27.67 2.55 -4.87
C ASN A 710 -28.74 2.35 -5.94
N SER A 711 -28.35 2.44 -7.22
CA SER A 711 -29.27 2.26 -8.34
C SER A 711 -29.94 0.88 -8.29
N ARG A 712 -29.17 -0.18 -8.01
CA ARG A 712 -29.73 -1.54 -7.88
C ARG A 712 -30.59 -1.71 -6.63
N ALA A 713 -30.20 -1.13 -5.49
CA ALA A 713 -31.00 -1.19 -4.28
C ALA A 713 -32.38 -0.54 -4.46
N GLU A 714 -32.44 0.58 -5.20
CA GLU A 714 -33.68 1.25 -5.53
C GLU A 714 -34.57 0.42 -6.45
N GLU A 715 -34.01 -0.15 -7.52
CA GLU A 715 -34.73 -1.05 -8.44
C GLU A 715 -35.32 -2.26 -7.70
N ILE A 716 -34.53 -2.90 -6.82
CA ILE A 716 -34.98 -4.05 -6.03
C ILE A 716 -36.10 -3.63 -5.07
N LEU A 717 -35.95 -2.51 -4.36
CA LEU A 717 -36.98 -2.02 -3.44
C LEU A 717 -38.29 -1.69 -4.16
N LYS A 718 -38.21 -1.09 -5.35
CA LYS A 718 -39.39 -0.85 -6.18
C LYS A 718 -40.09 -2.16 -6.53
N LYS A 719 -39.33 -3.16 -6.99
CA LYS A 719 -39.89 -4.46 -7.36
C LYS A 719 -40.50 -5.21 -6.17
N VAL A 720 -39.82 -5.18 -5.02
CA VAL A 720 -40.32 -5.77 -3.76
C VAL A 720 -41.65 -5.15 -3.35
N ASN A 721 -41.75 -3.82 -3.38
CA ASN A 721 -42.98 -3.11 -3.02
C ASN A 721 -44.12 -3.43 -4.00
N GLU A 722 -43.84 -3.41 -5.30
CA GLU A 722 -44.83 -3.79 -6.33
C GLU A 722 -45.37 -5.20 -6.11
N THR A 723 -44.49 -6.19 -5.89
CA THR A 723 -44.91 -7.57 -5.63
C THR A 723 -45.71 -7.69 -4.33
N LEU A 724 -45.30 -6.99 -3.27
CA LEU A 724 -45.97 -7.04 -1.97
C LEU A 724 -47.38 -6.41 -2.01
N GLU A 725 -47.52 -5.23 -2.60
CA GLU A 725 -48.81 -4.55 -2.74
C GLU A 725 -49.78 -5.35 -3.63
N ASN A 726 -49.30 -5.87 -4.77
CA ASN A 726 -50.12 -6.73 -5.64
C ASN A 726 -50.58 -8.01 -4.91
N GLY A 727 -49.69 -8.64 -4.13
CA GLY A 727 -50.02 -9.81 -3.32
C GLY A 727 -51.06 -9.52 -2.24
N LYS A 728 -50.93 -8.39 -1.54
CA LYS A 728 -51.89 -7.93 -0.52
C LYS A 728 -53.25 -7.60 -1.12
N ASP A 729 -53.28 -6.91 -2.24
CA ASP A 729 -54.52 -6.56 -2.94
C ASP A 729 -55.27 -7.78 -3.46
N THR A 730 -54.53 -8.77 -3.97
CA THR A 730 -55.11 -10.04 -4.43
C THR A 730 -55.73 -10.80 -3.25
N LEU A 731 -55.03 -10.87 -2.12
CA LEU A 731 -55.55 -11.47 -0.90
C LEU A 731 -56.80 -10.74 -0.40
N ARG A 732 -56.78 -9.40 -0.37
CA ARG A 732 -57.94 -8.61 0.06
C ARG A 732 -59.16 -8.85 -0.82
N LYS A 733 -59.00 -8.82 -2.15
CA LYS A 733 -60.08 -9.08 -3.10
C LYS A 733 -60.68 -10.47 -2.91
N SER A 734 -59.83 -11.48 -2.71
CA SER A 734 -60.30 -12.85 -2.45
C SER A 734 -61.09 -12.98 -1.13
N PHE A 735 -60.67 -12.26 -0.09
CA PHE A 735 -61.34 -12.25 1.21
C PHE A 735 -62.71 -11.55 1.13
N GLU A 736 -62.77 -10.39 0.46
CA GLU A 736 -64.03 -9.67 0.24
C GLU A 736 -65.01 -10.47 -0.63
N ALA A 737 -64.52 -11.23 -1.61
CA ALA A 737 -65.33 -12.15 -2.41
C ALA A 737 -65.89 -13.30 -1.55
N SER A 738 -65.09 -13.88 -0.65
CA SER A 738 -65.53 -14.92 0.28
C SER A 738 -66.62 -14.44 1.25
N GLN A 739 -66.58 -13.18 1.70
CA GLN A 739 -67.64 -12.63 2.58
C GLN A 739 -68.95 -12.33 1.84
N ARG A 740 -68.89 -11.94 0.56
CA ARG A 740 -70.10 -11.65 -0.25
C ARG A 740 -70.78 -12.90 -0.81
N GLY A 741 -70.05 -14.00 -0.97
CA GLY A 741 -70.54 -15.27 -1.53
C GLY A 741 -71.62 -16.01 -0.71
N SER A 742 -72.01 -15.53 0.47
CA SER A 742 -73.10 -16.16 1.25
C SER A 742 -74.52 -15.87 0.71
N LYS A 743 -74.67 -15.08 -0.37
CA LYS A 743 -75.98 -14.77 -0.97
C LYS A 743 -75.97 -14.67 -2.51
N SER A 744 -75.67 -15.73 -3.24
CA SER A 744 -76.29 -15.91 -4.56
C SER A 744 -76.24 -17.35 -5.04
N THR A 745 -77.39 -17.79 -5.53
CA THR A 745 -77.64 -18.99 -6.31
C THR A 745 -76.82 -19.04 -7.60
N GLY A 746 -76.26 -20.21 -7.89
CA GLY A 746 -76.09 -20.73 -9.26
C GLY A 746 -74.90 -20.20 -10.07
N ASN A 747 -73.95 -21.09 -10.32
CA ASN A 747 -73.01 -21.12 -11.44
C ASN A 747 -72.17 -19.86 -11.69
N ASP A 748 -71.03 -19.76 -11.02
CA ASP A 748 -69.77 -19.32 -11.63
C ASP A 748 -68.59 -19.76 -10.72
N GLU A 749 -67.63 -20.47 -11.29
CA GLU A 749 -66.39 -20.92 -10.64
C GLU A 749 -65.49 -19.71 -10.33
N ILE A 750 -65.68 -19.09 -9.17
CA ILE A 750 -64.64 -18.27 -8.54
C ILE A 750 -64.12 -19.09 -7.37
N GLU A 751 -62.85 -19.51 -7.47
CA GLU A 751 -62.14 -20.33 -6.49
C GLU A 751 -62.17 -19.62 -5.12
N LEU A 752 -63.13 -20.02 -4.29
CA LEU A 752 -63.31 -19.51 -2.94
C LEU A 752 -62.08 -19.88 -2.12
N LEU A 753 -61.42 -18.91 -1.49
CA LEU A 753 -60.22 -19.16 -0.71
C LEU A 753 -60.58 -19.88 0.61
N ASP A 754 -60.63 -21.21 0.55
CA ASP A 754 -60.76 -22.12 1.69
C ASP A 754 -59.54 -22.00 2.63
N TYR A 755 -59.63 -22.51 3.86
CA TYR A 755 -58.55 -22.58 4.86
C TYR A 755 -57.21 -23.00 4.24
N LYS A 756 -57.25 -23.96 3.30
CA LYS A 756 -56.09 -24.45 2.56
C LYS A 756 -55.43 -23.37 1.70
N GLY A 757 -56.20 -22.54 0.98
CA GLY A 757 -55.64 -21.48 0.15
C GLY A 757 -54.98 -20.38 1.00
N PHE A 758 -55.59 -20.03 2.14
CA PHE A 758 -55.05 -19.00 3.01
C PHE A 758 -53.76 -19.47 3.69
N LEU A 759 -53.68 -20.76 4.02
CA LEU A 759 -52.45 -21.39 4.51
C LEU A 759 -51.33 -21.34 3.46
N ILE A 760 -51.64 -21.59 2.18
CA ILE A 760 -50.67 -21.50 1.07
C ILE A 760 -50.18 -20.05 0.92
N ALA A 761 -51.07 -19.07 0.94
CA ALA A 761 -50.69 -17.67 0.86
C ALA A 761 -49.81 -17.24 2.04
N SER A 762 -50.18 -17.61 3.27
CA SER A 762 -49.38 -17.33 4.47
C SER A 762 -47.95 -17.90 4.33
N LYS A 763 -47.83 -19.13 3.80
CA LYS A 763 -46.52 -19.74 3.53
C LYS A 763 -45.72 -18.96 2.48
N ARG A 764 -46.33 -18.53 1.37
CA ARG A 764 -45.68 -17.71 0.33
C ARG A 764 -45.16 -16.38 0.91
N PHE A 765 -45.93 -15.71 1.77
CA PHE A 765 -45.50 -14.49 2.44
C PHE A 765 -44.35 -14.73 3.45
N GLN A 766 -44.34 -15.87 4.15
CA GLN A 766 -43.21 -16.25 5.04
C GLN A 766 -41.92 -16.50 4.25
N GLU A 767 -42.01 -17.19 3.12
CA GLU A 767 -40.88 -17.43 2.22
C GLU A 767 -40.36 -16.10 1.64
N PHE A 768 -41.27 -15.20 1.23
CA PHE A 768 -40.93 -13.84 0.75
C PHE A 768 -40.21 -13.02 1.83
N GLN A 769 -40.72 -13.03 3.07
CA GLN A 769 -40.07 -12.35 4.19
C GLN A 769 -38.68 -12.90 4.49
N THR A 770 -38.50 -14.22 4.39
CA THR A 770 -37.18 -14.86 4.59
C THR A 770 -36.18 -14.36 3.55
N CYS A 771 -36.61 -14.21 2.29
CA CYS A 771 -35.80 -13.64 1.22
C CYS A 771 -35.44 -12.17 1.49
N LEU A 772 -36.39 -11.36 1.99
CA LEU A 772 -36.13 -9.97 2.38
C LEU A 772 -35.10 -9.86 3.49
N ARG A 773 -35.18 -10.69 4.54
CA ARG A 773 -34.21 -10.70 5.64
C ARG A 773 -32.80 -11.08 5.17
N ARG A 774 -32.69 -12.03 4.24
CA ARG A 774 -31.41 -12.38 3.62
C ARG A 774 -30.83 -11.21 2.83
N PHE A 775 -31.68 -10.53 2.05
CA PHE A 775 -31.28 -9.33 1.30
C PHE A 775 -30.85 -8.17 2.23
N GLU A 776 -31.59 -7.92 3.31
CA GLU A 776 -31.24 -6.94 4.34
C GLU A 776 -29.85 -7.22 4.94
N GLY A 777 -29.60 -8.48 5.36
CA GLY A 777 -28.31 -8.88 5.91
C GLY A 777 -27.14 -8.63 4.95
N HIS A 778 -27.33 -8.89 3.65
CA HIS A 778 -26.32 -8.59 2.63
C HIS A 778 -26.08 -7.07 2.50
N ILE A 779 -27.11 -6.21 2.60
CA ILE A 779 -26.92 -4.74 2.63
C ILE A 779 -26.14 -4.34 3.89
N THR A 780 -26.44 -4.92 5.05
CA THR A 780 -25.75 -4.63 6.32
C THR A 780 -24.25 -4.94 6.22
N GLU A 781 -23.88 -6.09 5.65
CA GLU A 781 -22.47 -6.47 5.44
C GLU A 781 -21.73 -5.48 4.52
N SER A 782 -22.37 -5.08 3.43
CA SER A 782 -21.77 -4.11 2.49
C SER A 782 -21.63 -2.73 3.13
N LEU A 783 -22.63 -2.29 3.91
CA LEU A 783 -22.57 -1.03 4.66
C LEU A 783 -21.42 -1.01 5.69
N ALA A 784 -21.18 -2.11 6.39
CA ALA A 784 -20.05 -2.21 7.33
C ALA A 784 -18.70 -2.01 6.64
N THR A 785 -18.53 -2.58 5.45
CA THR A 785 -17.31 -2.42 4.64
C THR A 785 -17.18 -0.99 4.08
N VAL A 786 -18.29 -0.39 3.66
CA VAL A 786 -18.33 1.03 3.23
C VAL A 786 -17.97 1.96 4.38
N ASP A 787 -18.45 1.72 5.60
CA ASP A 787 -18.11 2.54 6.77
C ASP A 787 -16.61 2.45 7.11
N LEU A 788 -15.98 1.27 6.96
CA LEU A 788 -14.51 1.14 7.08
C LEU A 788 -13.79 1.95 5.99
N TRP A 789 -14.25 1.87 4.74
CA TRP A 789 -13.71 2.65 3.62
C TRP A 789 -13.77 4.16 3.89
N LEU A 790 -14.91 4.68 4.32
CA LEU A 790 -15.10 6.11 4.56
C LEU A 790 -14.24 6.63 5.73
N ASN A 791 -14.00 5.80 6.75
CA ASN A 791 -13.21 6.17 7.93
C ASN A 791 -11.70 5.95 7.78
N ARG A 792 -11.23 5.33 6.69
CA ARG A 792 -9.82 4.94 6.50
C ARG A 792 -8.78 6.03 6.76
N GLN A 793 -9.08 7.29 6.42
CA GLN A 793 -8.13 8.40 6.60
C GLN A 793 -7.84 8.73 8.06
N LYS A 794 -8.81 8.50 8.96
CA LYS A 794 -8.62 8.65 10.41
C LYS A 794 -7.71 7.55 10.97
N MET A 795 -7.78 6.34 10.40
CA MET A 795 -6.97 5.21 10.87
C MET A 795 -5.49 5.28 10.44
N ARG A 796 -5.15 6.08 9.41
CA ARG A 796 -3.77 6.23 8.89
C ARG A 796 -2.86 7.17 9.70
N GLU A 797 -3.30 7.77 10.80
CA GLU A 797 -2.73 8.99 11.41
C GLU A 797 -1.18 9.07 11.53
N ALA A 798 -0.47 7.95 11.69
CA ALA A 798 1.00 7.93 11.77
C ALA A 798 1.75 7.94 10.41
N GLU A 799 1.21 7.33 9.34
CA GLU A 799 1.92 7.13 8.07
C GLU A 799 1.06 7.49 6.84
N ARG A 800 1.11 8.76 6.43
CA ARG A 800 0.36 9.23 5.24
C ARG A 800 1.22 9.19 3.97
N PRO A 801 0.73 8.62 2.86
CA PRO A 801 1.43 8.68 1.58
C PRO A 801 1.61 10.12 1.09
N ARG A 802 2.63 10.35 0.25
CA ARG A 802 2.98 11.69 -0.27
C ARG A 802 1.81 12.37 -0.98
N TRP A 803 1.57 13.63 -0.64
CA TRP A 803 0.56 14.49 -1.27
C TRP A 803 1.11 15.92 -1.34
N SER A 804 1.48 16.42 -2.51
CA SER A 804 2.13 17.72 -2.60
C SER A 804 1.17 18.89 -2.74
N ALA A 805 1.66 20.11 -2.49
CA ALA A 805 0.91 21.33 -2.71
C ALA A 805 0.33 21.46 -4.14
N ASN A 806 1.08 21.01 -5.16
CA ASN A 806 0.56 20.98 -6.54
C ASN A 806 -0.57 19.96 -6.71
N ASP A 807 -0.50 18.80 -6.03
CA ASP A 807 -1.56 17.80 -6.09
C ASP A 807 -2.82 18.31 -5.37
N GLU A 808 -2.65 18.95 -4.21
CA GLU A 808 -3.74 19.60 -3.47
C GLU A 808 -4.41 20.68 -4.31
N SER A 809 -3.64 21.65 -4.84
CA SER A 809 -4.18 22.73 -5.68
C SER A 809 -4.94 22.19 -6.91
N ARG A 810 -4.45 21.12 -7.54
CA ARG A 810 -5.05 20.56 -8.76
C ARG A 810 -6.27 19.69 -8.51
N TYR A 811 -6.26 18.86 -7.46
CA TYR A 811 -7.25 17.77 -7.30
C TYR A 811 -8.18 17.93 -6.09
N ARG A 812 -7.99 18.95 -5.24
CA ARG A 812 -8.82 19.17 -4.05
C ARG A 812 -10.31 19.24 -4.36
N SER A 813 -10.72 20.04 -5.33
CA SER A 813 -12.14 20.20 -5.70
C SER A 813 -12.76 18.87 -6.13
N PHE A 814 -12.05 18.11 -6.98
CA PHE A 814 -12.47 16.77 -7.40
C PHE A 814 -12.60 15.82 -6.20
N ILE A 815 -11.62 15.81 -5.30
CA ILE A 815 -11.62 14.95 -4.11
C ILE A 815 -12.76 15.32 -3.15
N LEU A 816 -13.00 16.62 -2.92
CA LEU A 816 -14.08 17.07 -2.04
C LEU A 816 -15.46 16.70 -2.63
N LYS A 817 -15.67 16.97 -3.92
CA LYS A 817 -16.89 16.57 -4.62
C LYS A 817 -17.08 15.06 -4.57
N GLY A 818 -16.04 14.29 -4.91
CA GLY A 818 -16.08 12.83 -4.90
C GLY A 818 -16.31 12.24 -3.50
N LYS A 819 -15.72 12.82 -2.44
CA LYS A 819 -16.00 12.41 -1.06
C LYS A 819 -17.45 12.71 -0.67
N SER A 820 -17.95 13.91 -0.99
CA SER A 820 -19.34 14.28 -0.72
C SER A 820 -20.31 13.34 -1.43
N LEU A 821 -20.01 12.94 -2.68
CA LEU A 821 -20.82 11.98 -3.44
C LEU A 821 -20.78 10.58 -2.81
N ASN A 822 -19.61 10.11 -2.37
CA ASN A 822 -19.48 8.85 -1.62
C ASN A 822 -20.29 8.89 -0.32
N ASP A 823 -20.18 9.98 0.46
CA ASP A 823 -20.89 10.15 1.73
C ASP A 823 -22.41 10.16 1.51
N GLN A 824 -22.89 10.92 0.51
CA GLN A 824 -24.30 10.94 0.12
C GLN A 824 -24.76 9.56 -0.35
N SER A 825 -23.97 8.88 -1.17
CA SER A 825 -24.30 7.53 -1.66
C SER A 825 -24.40 6.52 -0.52
N ALA A 826 -23.49 6.58 0.45
CA ALA A 826 -23.54 5.73 1.64
C ALA A 826 -24.76 6.04 2.53
N GLN A 827 -25.15 7.32 2.64
CA GLN A 827 -26.38 7.71 3.35
C GLN A 827 -27.63 7.19 2.64
N SER A 828 -27.71 7.29 1.31
CA SER A 828 -28.81 6.71 0.53
C SER A 828 -28.93 5.20 0.76
N LEU A 829 -27.82 4.46 0.79
CA LEU A 829 -27.81 3.04 1.13
C LEU A 829 -28.37 2.76 2.54
N LYS A 830 -28.03 3.60 3.53
CA LYS A 830 -28.61 3.49 4.89
C LYS A 830 -30.12 3.76 4.88
N ILE A 831 -30.59 4.69 4.06
CA ILE A 831 -32.03 4.95 3.87
C ILE A 831 -32.71 3.73 3.24
N TYR A 832 -32.13 3.14 2.19
CA TYR A 832 -32.67 1.94 1.55
C TYR A 832 -32.70 0.75 2.53
N HIS A 833 -31.63 0.54 3.32
CA HIS A 833 -31.61 -0.44 4.39
C HIS A 833 -32.79 -0.25 5.35
N ASN A 834 -32.98 0.96 5.89
CA ASN A 834 -34.08 1.25 6.82
C ASN A 834 -35.47 1.03 6.18
N LYS A 835 -35.62 1.32 4.87
CA LYS A 835 -36.85 1.01 4.13
C LYS A 835 -37.08 -0.51 4.06
N VAL A 836 -36.05 -1.30 3.77
CA VAL A 836 -36.14 -2.77 3.79
C VAL A 836 -36.54 -3.27 5.18
N SER A 837 -35.89 -2.78 6.24
CA SER A 837 -36.23 -3.13 7.63
C SER A 837 -37.70 -2.84 7.95
N HIS A 838 -38.19 -1.67 7.52
CA HIS A 838 -39.59 -1.29 7.72
C HIS A 838 -40.58 -2.19 6.95
N ILE A 839 -40.25 -2.59 5.72
CA ILE A 839 -41.05 -3.55 4.95
C ILE A 839 -41.08 -4.91 5.66
N ILE A 840 -39.96 -5.36 6.21
CA ILE A 840 -39.87 -6.61 6.98
C ILE A 840 -40.75 -6.55 8.23
N GLU A 841 -40.72 -5.45 8.98
CA GLU A 841 -41.57 -5.24 10.16
C GLU A 841 -43.06 -5.25 9.78
N THR A 842 -43.42 -4.53 8.72
CA THR A 842 -44.82 -4.46 8.24
C THR A 842 -45.31 -5.84 7.79
N THR A 843 -44.49 -6.57 7.02
CA THR A 843 -44.80 -7.94 6.58
C THR A 843 -44.91 -8.91 7.78
N THR A 844 -44.12 -8.69 8.85
CA THR A 844 -44.24 -9.49 10.08
C THR A 844 -45.63 -9.31 10.71
N LYS A 845 -46.09 -8.06 10.82
CA LYS A 845 -47.42 -7.75 11.36
C LYS A 845 -48.53 -8.35 10.51
N ASP A 846 -48.40 -8.29 9.18
CA ASP A 846 -49.37 -8.89 8.26
C ASP A 846 -49.42 -10.42 8.42
N LEU A 847 -48.27 -11.07 8.59
CA LEU A 847 -48.19 -12.51 8.84
C LEU A 847 -48.79 -12.91 10.20
N GLU A 848 -48.60 -12.11 11.25
CA GLU A 848 -49.23 -12.32 12.57
C GLU A 848 -50.75 -12.22 12.47
N LEU A 849 -51.25 -11.22 11.73
CA LEU A 849 -52.67 -11.05 11.47
C LEU A 849 -53.24 -12.26 10.69
N MET A 850 -52.57 -12.68 9.62
CA MET A 850 -52.95 -13.86 8.84
C MET A 850 -53.00 -15.12 9.73
N ARG A 851 -52.01 -15.30 10.60
CA ARG A 851 -51.97 -16.46 11.51
C ARG A 851 -53.15 -16.46 12.48
N SER A 852 -53.49 -15.30 13.04
CA SER A 852 -54.69 -15.13 13.88
C SER A 852 -55.97 -15.53 13.13
N TYR A 853 -56.12 -15.11 11.88
CA TYR A 853 -57.26 -15.51 11.04
C TYR A 853 -57.28 -17.01 10.72
N LEU A 854 -56.13 -17.64 10.47
CA LEU A 854 -56.03 -19.09 10.29
C LEU A 854 -56.48 -19.83 11.54
N ASP A 855 -56.10 -19.37 12.72
CA ASP A 855 -56.52 -19.98 13.99
C ASP A 855 -58.03 -19.85 14.19
N ILE A 856 -58.63 -18.71 13.83
CA ILE A 856 -60.08 -18.51 13.85
C ILE A 856 -60.78 -19.49 12.88
N MET A 857 -60.33 -19.57 11.63
CA MET A 857 -60.92 -20.47 10.62
C MET A 857 -60.77 -21.94 11.01
N ARG A 858 -59.62 -22.32 11.59
CA ARG A 858 -59.39 -23.67 12.11
C ARG A 858 -60.38 -24.01 13.22
N ASN A 859 -60.57 -23.10 14.18
CA ASN A 859 -61.54 -23.28 15.26
C ASN A 859 -62.97 -23.41 14.73
N ASP A 860 -63.36 -22.64 13.71
CA ASP A 860 -64.68 -22.76 13.06
C ASP A 860 -64.84 -24.11 12.33
N LEU A 861 -63.80 -24.57 11.62
CA LEU A 861 -63.79 -25.89 10.98
C LEU A 861 -63.88 -27.03 11.99
N ASP A 862 -63.14 -26.94 13.10
CA ASP A 862 -63.20 -27.93 14.18
C ASP A 862 -64.59 -27.93 14.85
N LEU A 863 -65.23 -26.76 15.00
CA LEU A 863 -66.61 -26.65 15.48
C LEU A 863 -67.60 -27.34 14.54
N ARG A 864 -67.55 -27.03 13.23
CA ARG A 864 -68.40 -27.66 12.21
C ARG A 864 -68.18 -29.16 12.15
N ARG A 865 -66.93 -29.62 12.18
CA ARG A 865 -66.60 -31.04 12.21
C ARG A 865 -67.17 -31.73 13.45
N SER A 866 -67.11 -31.09 14.61
CA SER A 866 -67.76 -31.58 15.83
C SER A 866 -69.29 -31.65 15.67
N GLU A 867 -69.92 -30.66 15.03
CA GLU A 867 -71.36 -30.72 14.73
C GLU A 867 -71.73 -31.82 13.74
N ASP A 868 -70.94 -32.02 12.68
CA ASP A 868 -71.16 -33.06 11.69
C ASP A 868 -70.94 -34.46 12.27
N ILE A 869 -69.93 -34.64 13.13
CA ILE A 869 -69.75 -35.88 13.90
C ILE A 869 -70.97 -36.13 14.79
N LYS A 870 -71.51 -35.09 15.45
CA LYS A 870 -72.75 -35.21 16.24
C LYS A 870 -73.92 -35.63 15.35
N ARG A 871 -74.12 -34.99 14.19
CA ARG A 871 -75.20 -35.32 13.23
C ARG A 871 -75.06 -36.74 12.68
N PHE A 872 -73.86 -37.15 12.28
CA PHE A 872 -73.58 -38.51 11.83
C PHE A 872 -73.87 -39.55 12.93
N THR A 873 -73.49 -39.24 14.17
CA THR A 873 -73.81 -40.07 15.35
C THR A 873 -75.33 -40.18 15.53
N TYR A 874 -76.08 -39.08 15.43
CA TYR A 874 -77.56 -39.11 15.50
C TYR A 874 -78.18 -40.00 14.39
N VAL A 875 -77.69 -39.86 13.15
CA VAL A 875 -78.16 -40.68 12.02
C VAL A 875 -77.83 -42.15 12.23
N THR A 876 -76.62 -42.47 12.70
CA THR A 876 -76.19 -43.86 12.91
C THR A 876 -76.98 -44.52 14.04
N VAL A 877 -77.26 -43.79 15.14
CA VAL A 877 -78.07 -44.31 16.26
C VAL A 877 -79.51 -44.63 15.83
N VAL A 878 -80.07 -43.90 14.87
CA VAL A 878 -81.45 -44.15 14.38
C VAL A 878 -81.48 -45.24 13.29
N PHE A 879 -80.59 -45.15 12.30
CA PHE A 879 -80.67 -45.99 11.11
C PHE A 879 -79.96 -47.33 11.25
N LEU A 880 -78.95 -47.46 12.12
CA LEU A 880 -78.25 -48.73 12.33
C LEU A 880 -79.15 -49.80 12.98
N PRO A 881 -79.95 -49.50 14.02
CA PRO A 881 -80.93 -50.46 14.56
C PRO A 881 -82.06 -50.76 13.56
N LEU A 882 -82.51 -49.77 12.79
CA LEU A 882 -83.54 -49.97 11.75
C LEU A 882 -83.04 -50.88 10.62
N GLY A 883 -81.79 -50.72 10.18
CA GLY A 883 -81.15 -51.58 9.19
C GLY A 883 -80.92 -53.01 9.69
N PHE A 884 -80.59 -53.17 10.98
CA PHE A 884 -80.51 -54.49 11.63
C PHE A 884 -81.89 -55.16 11.72
N ALA A 885 -82.94 -54.40 12.08
CA ALA A 885 -84.29 -54.91 12.16
C ALA A 885 -84.80 -55.38 10.79
N THR A 886 -84.64 -54.57 9.73
CA THR A 886 -85.02 -54.97 8.36
C THR A 886 -84.20 -56.15 7.84
N GLY A 887 -82.92 -56.25 8.21
CA GLY A 887 -82.08 -57.42 7.91
C GLY A 887 -82.56 -58.73 8.56
N ILE A 888 -82.97 -58.69 9.84
CA ILE A 888 -83.53 -59.85 10.56
C ILE A 888 -84.85 -60.31 9.93
N PHE A 889 -85.73 -59.37 9.57
CA PHE A 889 -87.02 -59.68 8.93
C PHE A 889 -86.89 -60.13 7.46
N SER A 890 -85.77 -59.81 6.80
CA SER A 890 -85.51 -60.18 5.40
C SER A 890 -84.84 -61.55 5.24
N THR A 891 -84.08 -62.01 6.23
CA THR A 891 -83.23 -63.22 6.12
C THR A 891 -83.69 -64.41 6.95
N SER A 892 -84.51 -64.19 7.98
CA SER A 892 -85.11 -65.24 8.80
C SER A 892 -86.61 -64.97 8.94
N GLY A 893 -87.46 -65.89 8.46
CA GLY A 893 -88.92 -65.74 8.52
C GLY A 893 -89.43 -65.35 9.91
N SER A 894 -90.57 -64.65 9.94
CA SER A 894 -91.17 -64.01 11.12
C SER A 894 -90.96 -64.79 12.44
N PRO A 895 -90.32 -64.19 13.47
CA PRO A 895 -90.15 -64.82 14.77
C PRO A 895 -91.49 -65.23 15.40
N ALA A 896 -91.52 -66.36 16.11
CA ALA A 896 -92.73 -66.86 16.78
C ALA A 896 -93.37 -65.77 17.68
N GLY A 897 -94.70 -65.68 17.67
CA GLY A 897 -95.53 -64.64 18.28
C GLY A 897 -95.05 -64.02 19.61
N PRO A 898 -94.64 -64.80 20.64
CA PRO A 898 -94.14 -64.21 21.89
C PRO A 898 -92.81 -63.45 21.74
N THR A 899 -91.94 -63.88 20.83
CA THR A 899 -90.64 -63.22 20.56
C THR A 899 -90.83 -61.91 19.80
N LEU A 900 -91.80 -61.86 18.88
CA LEU A 900 -92.17 -60.65 18.15
C LEU A 900 -92.72 -59.58 19.11
N VAL A 901 -93.57 -59.98 20.08
CA VAL A 901 -94.10 -59.06 21.10
C VAL A 901 -92.98 -58.49 21.96
N ASN A 902 -92.05 -59.31 22.42
CA ASN A 902 -90.88 -58.82 23.17
C ASN A 902 -90.00 -57.90 22.31
N MET A 903 -89.77 -58.21 21.03
CA MET A 903 -89.04 -57.32 20.11
C MET A 903 -89.73 -55.97 19.92
N ILE A 904 -91.06 -55.94 19.76
CA ILE A 904 -91.83 -54.71 19.64
C ILE A 904 -91.74 -53.91 20.95
N LEU A 905 -91.88 -54.56 22.09
CA LEU A 905 -91.81 -53.91 23.40
C LEU A 905 -90.40 -53.34 23.68
N THR A 906 -89.36 -54.07 23.29
CA THR A 906 -87.97 -53.63 23.40
C THR A 906 -87.72 -52.47 22.45
N ALA A 907 -88.20 -52.53 21.20
CA ALA A 907 -88.09 -51.47 20.22
C ALA A 907 -88.77 -50.17 20.68
N ILE A 908 -90.00 -50.26 21.21
CA ILE A 908 -90.73 -49.12 21.79
C ILE A 908 -89.98 -48.57 23.00
N SER A 909 -89.43 -49.43 23.86
CA SER A 909 -88.65 -49.01 25.04
C SER A 909 -87.37 -48.29 24.63
N THR A 910 -86.61 -48.81 23.65
CA THR A 910 -85.42 -48.12 23.09
C THR A 910 -85.78 -46.82 22.40
N LEU A 911 -86.91 -46.76 21.69
CA LEU A 911 -87.41 -45.54 21.04
C LEU A 911 -87.85 -44.50 22.07
N ALA A 912 -88.47 -44.92 23.18
CA ALA A 912 -88.83 -44.05 24.29
C ALA A 912 -87.59 -43.52 25.03
N ILE A 913 -86.57 -44.36 25.27
CA ILE A 913 -85.30 -43.93 25.87
C ILE A 913 -84.55 -42.95 24.97
N THR A 914 -84.52 -43.20 23.65
CA THR A 914 -83.91 -42.26 22.69
C THR A 914 -84.70 -40.95 22.58
N LEU A 915 -86.03 -40.99 22.58
CA LEU A 915 -86.87 -39.78 22.63
C LEU A 915 -86.72 -38.99 23.93
N LEU A 916 -86.59 -39.67 25.07
CA LEU A 916 -86.29 -39.05 26.36
C LEU A 916 -84.89 -38.43 26.39
N GLY A 917 -83.89 -39.09 25.79
CA GLY A 917 -82.56 -38.52 25.58
C GLY A 917 -82.58 -37.26 24.69
N LEU A 918 -83.38 -37.29 23.61
CA LEU A 918 -83.61 -36.14 22.71
C LEU A 918 -84.38 -35.00 23.39
N ALA A 919 -85.32 -35.30 24.27
CA ALA A 919 -86.07 -34.31 25.05
C ALA A 919 -85.20 -33.67 26.14
N GLY A 920 -84.34 -34.46 26.81
CA GLY A 920 -83.33 -33.94 27.74
C GLY A 920 -82.32 -33.01 27.05
N TYR A 921 -81.93 -33.33 25.81
CA TYR A 921 -81.05 -32.48 25.00
C TYR A 921 -81.71 -31.15 24.62
N LYS A 922 -82.98 -31.13 24.21
CA LYS A 922 -83.73 -29.88 23.93
C LYS A 922 -83.88 -28.97 25.16
N PHE A 923 -83.84 -29.54 26.37
CA PHE A 923 -83.90 -28.75 27.60
C PHE A 923 -82.57 -28.07 27.91
N ILE A 924 -81.44 -28.74 27.62
CA ILE A 924 -80.08 -28.18 27.78
C ILE A 924 -79.76 -27.16 26.68
N ASP A 925 -80.26 -27.36 25.46
CA ASP A 925 -80.02 -26.49 24.29
C ASP A 925 -81.00 -25.29 24.18
N SER A 926 -81.77 -25.00 25.25
CA SER A 926 -82.69 -23.85 25.23
C SER A 926 -81.92 -22.51 25.31
N PRO A 927 -82.36 -21.46 24.61
CA PRO A 927 -81.66 -20.16 24.58
C PRO A 927 -81.54 -19.46 25.95
N ARG A 928 -82.22 -19.95 27.01
CA ARG A 928 -82.05 -19.47 28.38
C ARG A 928 -80.75 -19.96 29.06
N SER A 929 -80.29 -21.18 28.77
CA SER A 929 -79.05 -21.72 29.37
C SER A 929 -77.77 -21.12 28.75
N ARG A 930 -77.80 -20.79 27.44
CA ARG A 930 -76.69 -20.08 26.76
C ARG A 930 -76.47 -18.66 27.30
N LYS A 931 -77.53 -18.02 27.82
CA LYS A 931 -77.45 -16.66 28.40
C LYS A 931 -76.84 -16.65 29.81
N GLU A 932 -77.16 -17.64 30.65
CA GLU A 932 -76.55 -17.77 31.99
C GLU A 932 -75.08 -18.20 31.95
N LEU A 933 -74.65 -18.92 30.90
CA LEU A 933 -73.24 -19.31 30.71
C LEU A 933 -72.38 -18.20 30.08
N SER A 934 -72.97 -17.28 29.29
CA SER A 934 -72.24 -16.14 28.72
C SER A 934 -72.09 -14.95 29.67
N GLU A 935 -72.86 -14.89 30.77
CA GLU A 935 -72.72 -13.85 31.81
C GLU A 935 -71.70 -14.24 32.90
N ARG A 936 -71.10 -15.43 32.83
CA ARG A 936 -70.09 -15.95 33.78
C ARG A 936 -68.67 -16.08 33.20
N TRP A 937 -68.49 -15.77 31.92
CA TRP A 937 -67.22 -15.53 31.23
C TRP A 937 -67.16 -14.06 30.81
#